data_AF-A0A2E4X8B4-F1
#
_entry.id   AF-A0A2E4X8B4-F1
#
_cell.length_a   1.000
_cell.length_b   1.000
_cell.length_c   1.000
_cell.angle_alpha   90.00
_cell.angle_beta   90.00
_cell.angle_gamma   90.00
#
_symmetry.space_group_name_H-M   'P 1'
#
loop_
_entity.id
_entity.type
_entity.pdbx_description
1 polymer ?
#
loop_
_entity_poly.entity_id
_entity_poly.type
_entity_poly.pdbx_seq_one_letter_code
_entity_poly.pdbx_strand_id
1 'polypeptide(L)'
;MRKIKLEKERNTIKSKLEHINNIELSQQKIKPLIAYYTRGEYKKAENIALSIIEKFSSNQFVWKLLGSIYLKTGKKMESLNANLKAIKLAPNDAEAYNNLGVILLDLDKLMEAESSLNFSVKLDNNNVDGYFNLGLVQKKLGKLEESIINYKKAISLKPENFNYHGNLANTLLEKGRLRESINSFLTAIKINPHYTKAWNNIYFPLKIISSLSNYEKEYNYKNFKQTSIKLNALRFLILDYKLNEGKKNKKVFFDKAIKQVNKTTKLNIKNIKKNENKKNIQISLPEKIISLIHFGRSGTGLLHSLIDSHSKISTIPSIYFSQYFDGSVWEKIIEGGREQVIDKFISSYPVFFDSRSPDAVPSKNMENIEYLGVKEGMTNLGKNKNEYLYIDKNLFRKELKYLMDQHNEINQFIFFKMVHVAYERTLGNTKDKDIIFYHIHAPDTYAMLNFLNYSPDSNWLMMVRNPVESCASWIANSYKDNNYNEIVMKIQTMLFEIDNIVFRNRNSIGVRLEDIKSKPKKTILKLCDWIGIENKKCLYKMTAQNKIWWGDNSSPNMPAFGNMPKSKIDNIFSLNDRFILDTLFYPFNVRFRYVEENKKKFLKDLQIIRPEIEKMFDFEKKIALKVNISETQFVKSGHFLYLRSRMIDRWNTLNEFHTYPNMITPLKV
;
A
#
# COMPACT_ATOMS: atom_id res chain seq x y z
N MET A 1 58.48 -32.80 44.91
CA MET A 1 58.34 -31.45 44.31
C MET A 1 58.37 -31.42 42.77
N ARG A 2 59.31 -32.10 42.10
CA ARG A 2 59.46 -32.05 40.61
C ARG A 2 58.24 -32.59 39.82
N LYS A 3 57.57 -33.63 40.33
CA LYS A 3 56.38 -34.26 39.70
C LYS A 3 55.14 -33.33 39.67
N ILE A 4 54.89 -32.59 40.75
CA ILE A 4 53.77 -31.65 40.90
C ILE A 4 53.94 -30.41 39.98
N LYS A 5 55.19 -29.96 39.78
CA LYS A 5 55.50 -28.83 38.88
C LYS A 5 55.24 -29.18 37.41
N LEU A 6 55.67 -30.38 37.00
CA LEU A 6 55.42 -30.91 35.64
C LEU A 6 53.94 -31.12 35.34
N GLU A 7 53.14 -31.52 36.34
CA GLU A 7 51.69 -31.73 36.18
C GLU A 7 50.92 -30.40 36.04
N LYS A 8 51.32 -29.36 36.79
CA LYS A 8 50.79 -28.00 36.60
C LYS A 8 51.16 -27.41 35.23
N GLU A 9 52.40 -27.59 34.78
CA GLU A 9 52.83 -27.14 33.45
C GLU A 9 52.07 -27.88 32.34
N ARG A 10 51.86 -29.20 32.49
CA ARG A 10 51.11 -30.02 31.52
C ARG A 10 49.62 -29.62 31.44
N ASN A 11 48.98 -29.31 32.57
CA ASN A 11 47.59 -28.81 32.59
C ASN A 11 47.47 -27.40 32.00
N THR A 12 48.49 -26.55 32.18
CA THR A 12 48.53 -25.20 31.60
C THR A 12 48.73 -25.23 30.08
N ILE A 13 49.55 -26.16 29.60
CA ILE A 13 49.75 -26.39 28.15
C ILE A 13 48.50 -27.02 27.53
N LYS A 14 47.86 -27.97 28.22
CA LYS A 14 46.60 -28.59 27.77
C LYS A 14 45.47 -27.56 27.66
N SER A 15 45.32 -26.65 28.62
CA SER A 15 44.30 -25.60 28.54
C SER A 15 44.59 -24.58 27.41
N LYS A 16 45.87 -24.25 27.16
CA LYS A 16 46.28 -23.41 26.02
C LYS A 16 46.03 -24.10 24.67
N LEU A 17 46.33 -25.39 24.55
CA LEU A 17 46.07 -26.18 23.35
C LEU A 17 44.56 -26.38 23.11
N GLU A 18 43.78 -26.64 24.15
CA GLU A 18 42.31 -26.65 24.08
C GLU A 18 41.76 -25.29 23.66
N HIS A 19 42.32 -24.19 24.18
CA HIS A 19 41.95 -22.84 23.77
C HIS A 19 42.29 -22.54 22.30
N ILE A 20 43.45 -22.97 21.80
CA ILE A 20 43.88 -22.80 20.41
C ILE A 20 43.01 -23.66 19.47
N ASN A 21 42.78 -24.93 19.80
CA ASN A 21 41.89 -25.83 19.05
C ASN A 21 40.45 -25.29 19.01
N ASN A 22 39.99 -24.69 20.11
CA ASN A 22 38.68 -24.06 20.21
C ASN A 22 38.55 -22.81 19.32
N ILE A 23 39.61 -22.00 19.20
CA ILE A 23 39.66 -20.87 18.28
C ILE A 23 39.58 -21.38 16.83
N GLU A 24 40.37 -22.37 16.46
CA GLU A 24 40.34 -22.96 15.10
C GLU A 24 38.98 -23.60 14.76
N LEU A 25 38.39 -24.34 15.70
CA LEU A 25 37.08 -24.97 15.53
C LEU A 25 35.95 -23.93 15.37
N SER A 26 36.04 -22.81 16.09
CA SER A 26 35.10 -21.69 15.94
C SER A 26 35.24 -21.03 14.56
N GLN A 27 36.47 -20.81 14.08
CA GLN A 27 36.74 -20.20 12.77
C GLN A 27 36.29 -21.09 11.60
N GLN A 28 36.42 -22.41 11.72
CA GLN A 28 35.92 -23.35 10.71
C GLN A 28 34.39 -23.31 10.57
N LYS A 29 33.65 -23.15 11.68
CA LYS A 29 32.17 -23.09 11.66
C LYS A 29 31.58 -21.71 11.31
N ILE A 30 32.34 -20.64 11.50
CA ILE A 30 31.90 -19.27 11.15
C ILE A 30 31.74 -19.10 9.63
N LYS A 31 32.58 -19.73 8.81
CA LYS A 31 32.48 -19.64 7.33
C LYS A 31 31.13 -20.16 6.80
N PRO A 32 30.68 -21.39 7.14
CA PRO A 32 29.33 -21.87 6.81
C PRO A 32 28.22 -20.96 7.33
N LEU A 33 28.33 -20.44 8.56
CA LEU A 33 27.35 -19.52 9.12
C LEU A 33 27.16 -18.28 8.25
N ILE A 34 28.26 -17.61 7.88
CA ILE A 34 28.24 -16.43 6.99
C ILE A 34 27.69 -16.82 5.62
N ALA A 35 28.08 -17.97 5.07
CA ALA A 35 27.59 -18.43 3.77
C ALA A 35 26.07 -18.66 3.76
N TYR A 36 25.52 -19.32 4.79
CA TYR A 36 24.07 -19.51 4.89
C TYR A 36 23.33 -18.19 5.14
N TYR A 37 23.89 -17.30 5.97
CA TYR A 37 23.32 -15.98 6.21
C TYR A 37 23.26 -15.14 4.93
N THR A 38 24.36 -15.08 4.18
CA THR A 38 24.47 -14.31 2.93
C THR A 38 23.58 -14.87 1.81
N ARG A 39 23.31 -16.19 1.81
CA ARG A 39 22.33 -16.84 0.92
C ARG A 39 20.88 -16.69 1.37
N GLY A 40 20.63 -16.08 2.53
CA GLY A 40 19.29 -15.95 3.11
C GLY A 40 18.71 -17.24 3.69
N GLU A 41 19.53 -18.28 3.86
CA GLU A 41 19.15 -19.55 4.48
C GLU A 41 19.15 -19.43 6.01
N TYR A 42 18.36 -18.49 6.53
CA TYR A 42 18.42 -18.03 7.92
C TYR A 42 18.19 -19.14 8.95
N LYS A 43 17.35 -20.13 8.67
CA LYS A 43 17.13 -21.27 9.57
C LYS A 43 18.36 -22.15 9.73
N LYS A 44 19.12 -22.38 8.65
CA LYS A 44 20.39 -23.11 8.71
C LYS A 44 21.46 -22.27 9.40
N ALA A 45 21.51 -20.97 9.11
CA ALA A 45 22.38 -20.03 9.78
C ALA A 45 22.12 -19.99 11.30
N GLU A 46 20.85 -19.93 11.71
CA GLU A 46 20.43 -19.95 13.11
C GLU A 46 20.94 -21.20 13.83
N ASN A 47 20.71 -22.39 13.26
CA ASN A 47 21.15 -23.66 13.86
C ASN A 47 22.68 -23.69 14.05
N ILE A 48 23.44 -23.19 13.07
CA ILE A 48 24.90 -23.15 13.18
C ILE A 48 25.34 -22.14 14.24
N ALA A 49 24.76 -20.94 14.25
CA ALA A 49 25.06 -19.91 15.25
C ALA A 49 24.81 -20.42 16.68
N LEU A 50 23.67 -21.07 16.92
CA LEU A 50 23.35 -21.69 18.22
C LEU A 50 24.37 -22.78 18.60
N SER A 51 24.74 -23.66 17.66
CA SER A 51 25.75 -24.69 17.91
C SER A 51 27.15 -24.14 18.23
N ILE A 52 27.47 -22.94 17.74
CA ILE A 52 28.72 -22.24 18.05
C ILE A 52 28.61 -21.62 19.44
N ILE A 53 27.49 -20.98 19.78
CA ILE A 53 27.26 -20.34 21.08
C ILE A 53 27.21 -21.35 22.22
N GLU A 54 26.66 -22.55 22.00
CA GLU A 54 26.69 -23.64 23.00
C GLU A 54 28.12 -23.98 23.44
N LYS A 55 29.08 -23.92 22.51
CA LYS A 55 30.50 -24.21 22.79
C LYS A 55 31.31 -22.97 23.13
N PHE A 56 30.92 -21.81 22.59
CA PHE A 56 31.65 -20.55 22.62
C PHE A 56 30.71 -19.40 22.97
N SER A 57 30.18 -19.41 24.19
CA SER A 57 29.15 -18.48 24.65
C SER A 57 29.59 -17.00 24.72
N SER A 58 30.89 -16.74 24.63
CA SER A 58 31.51 -15.40 24.59
C SER A 58 31.85 -14.91 23.18
N ASN A 59 31.52 -15.65 22.11
CA ASN A 59 31.84 -15.22 20.74
C ASN A 59 30.95 -14.04 20.30
N GLN A 60 31.49 -12.82 20.40
CA GLN A 60 30.78 -11.57 20.10
C GLN A 60 30.24 -11.51 18.65
N PHE A 61 31.02 -12.00 17.68
CA PHE A 61 30.64 -11.95 16.26
C PHE A 61 29.41 -12.82 15.99
N VAL A 62 29.37 -14.00 16.59
CA VAL A 62 28.25 -14.94 16.42
C VAL A 62 26.99 -14.41 17.10
N TRP A 63 27.10 -13.78 18.28
CA TRP A 63 25.96 -13.10 18.92
C TRP A 63 25.42 -11.95 18.08
N LYS A 64 26.30 -11.13 17.49
CA LYS A 64 25.90 -10.05 16.57
C LYS A 64 25.15 -10.62 15.36
N LEU A 65 25.71 -11.64 14.71
CA LEU A 65 25.11 -12.27 13.53
C LEU A 65 23.79 -13.00 13.85
N LEU A 66 23.69 -13.63 15.04
CA LEU A 66 22.47 -14.24 15.53
C LEU A 66 21.36 -13.19 15.75
N GLY A 67 21.71 -12.01 16.27
CA GLY A 67 20.80 -10.87 16.34
C GLY A 67 20.24 -10.49 14.96
N SER A 68 21.11 -10.40 13.95
CA SER A 68 20.68 -10.13 12.58
C SER A 68 19.81 -11.25 11.98
N ILE A 69 20.09 -12.53 12.28
CA ILE A 69 19.29 -13.68 11.87
C ILE A 69 17.89 -13.62 12.50
N TYR A 70 17.81 -13.34 13.80
CA TYR A 70 16.55 -13.20 14.52
C TYR A 70 15.71 -12.04 13.98
N LEU A 71 16.34 -10.90 13.66
CA LEU A 71 15.65 -9.80 12.98
C LEU A 71 15.06 -10.25 11.63
N LYS A 72 15.82 -10.96 10.80
CA LYS A 72 15.37 -11.45 9.48
C LYS A 72 14.29 -12.53 9.56
N THR A 73 14.18 -13.22 10.69
CA THR A 73 13.18 -14.29 10.93
C THR A 73 11.99 -13.82 11.78
N GLY A 74 11.91 -12.52 12.11
CA GLY A 74 10.80 -11.95 12.87
C GLY A 74 10.82 -12.21 14.38
N LYS A 75 11.89 -12.83 14.89
CA LYS A 75 12.11 -13.14 16.31
C LYS A 75 12.63 -11.89 17.05
N LYS A 76 11.76 -10.89 17.22
CA LYS A 76 12.15 -9.53 17.64
C LYS A 76 12.81 -9.49 19.02
N MET A 77 12.28 -10.23 20.00
CA MET A 77 12.81 -10.23 21.36
C MET A 77 14.15 -10.97 21.47
N GLU A 78 14.29 -12.07 20.74
CA GLU A 78 15.54 -12.83 20.65
C GLU A 78 16.62 -12.00 19.94
N SER A 79 16.25 -11.23 18.91
CA SER A 79 17.14 -10.27 18.26
C SER A 79 17.63 -9.20 19.25
N LEU A 80 16.73 -8.61 20.04
CA LEU A 80 17.08 -7.63 21.07
C LEU A 80 18.09 -8.21 22.06
N ASN A 81 17.81 -9.41 22.60
CA ASN A 81 18.66 -10.07 23.59
C ASN A 81 20.05 -10.42 23.01
N ALA A 82 20.11 -10.94 21.79
CA ALA A 82 21.36 -11.28 21.12
C ALA A 82 22.24 -10.05 20.88
N ASN A 83 21.66 -8.92 20.45
CA ASN A 83 22.40 -7.67 20.25
C ASN A 83 22.90 -7.06 21.57
N LEU A 84 22.09 -7.10 22.64
CA LEU A 84 22.53 -6.67 23.98
C LEU A 84 23.69 -7.53 24.49
N LYS A 85 23.66 -8.85 24.23
CA LYS A 85 24.75 -9.76 24.57
C LYS A 85 26.01 -9.47 23.77
N ALA A 86 25.89 -9.19 22.47
CA ALA A 86 27.01 -8.79 21.62
C ALA A 86 27.69 -7.52 22.14
N ILE A 87 26.91 -6.48 22.49
CA ILE A 87 27.44 -5.23 23.07
C ILE A 87 28.11 -5.47 24.42
N LYS A 88 27.54 -6.32 25.29
CA LYS A 88 28.15 -6.66 26.58
C LYS A 88 29.52 -7.34 26.40
N LEU A 89 29.68 -8.14 25.36
CA LEU A 89 30.94 -8.82 25.04
C LEU A 89 31.92 -7.90 24.31
N ALA A 90 31.42 -6.94 23.52
CA ALA A 90 32.19 -6.01 22.71
C ALA A 90 31.64 -4.56 22.82
N PRO A 91 31.95 -3.82 23.90
CA PRO A 91 31.37 -2.49 24.13
C PRO A 91 31.74 -1.41 23.12
N ASN A 92 32.74 -1.66 22.26
CA ASN A 92 33.21 -0.74 21.22
C ASN A 92 32.87 -1.22 19.80
N ASP A 93 31.96 -2.20 19.63
CA ASP A 93 31.51 -2.67 18.30
C ASP A 93 30.40 -1.76 17.74
N ALA A 94 30.77 -0.84 16.84
CA ALA A 94 29.84 0.09 16.19
C ALA A 94 28.68 -0.64 15.49
N GLU A 95 28.93 -1.79 14.86
CA GLU A 95 27.91 -2.56 14.12
C GLU A 95 26.89 -3.19 15.08
N ALA A 96 27.33 -3.65 16.26
CA ALA A 96 26.43 -4.18 17.28
C ALA A 96 25.45 -3.10 17.78
N TYR A 97 25.93 -1.86 17.98
CA TYR A 97 25.05 -0.73 18.33
C TYR A 97 24.12 -0.32 17.18
N ASN A 98 24.57 -0.41 15.93
CA ASN A 98 23.69 -0.20 14.78
C ASN A 98 22.56 -1.25 14.75
N ASN A 99 22.90 -2.53 14.90
CA ASN A 99 21.93 -3.61 14.91
C ASN A 99 20.94 -3.50 16.08
N LEU A 100 21.41 -3.09 17.27
CA LEU A 100 20.56 -2.75 18.40
C LEU A 100 19.59 -1.61 18.06
N GLY A 101 20.09 -0.54 17.44
CA GLY A 101 19.27 0.57 16.97
C GLY A 101 18.15 0.14 16.01
N VAL A 102 18.47 -0.74 15.05
CA VAL A 102 17.50 -1.26 14.08
C VAL A 102 16.40 -2.08 14.76
N ILE A 103 16.73 -2.98 15.69
CA ILE A 103 15.70 -3.77 16.40
C ILE A 103 14.86 -2.89 17.34
N LEU A 104 15.46 -1.88 17.98
CA LEU A 104 14.72 -0.93 18.81
C LEU A 104 13.75 -0.08 17.97
N LEU A 105 14.14 0.31 16.75
CA LEU A 105 13.24 0.97 15.80
C LEU A 105 12.05 0.07 15.42
N ASP A 106 12.29 -1.22 15.17
CA ASP A 106 11.25 -2.22 14.83
C ASP A 106 10.32 -2.55 16.03
N LEU A 107 10.79 -2.30 17.26
CA LEU A 107 10.03 -2.36 18.51
C LEU A 107 9.38 -1.02 18.89
N ASP A 108 9.49 0.01 18.04
CA ASP A 108 8.98 1.37 18.28
C ASP A 108 9.60 2.10 19.50
N LYS A 109 10.77 1.65 19.96
CA LYS A 109 11.56 2.27 21.04
C LYS A 109 12.51 3.32 20.48
N LEU A 110 11.93 4.43 20.01
CA LEU A 110 12.62 5.40 19.16
C LEU A 110 13.75 6.16 19.85
N MET A 111 13.59 6.51 21.13
CA MET A 111 14.61 7.25 21.87
C MET A 111 15.84 6.38 22.15
N GLU A 112 15.63 5.12 22.51
CA GLU A 112 16.69 4.14 22.74
C GLU A 112 17.39 3.77 21.42
N ALA A 113 16.62 3.68 20.33
CA ALA A 113 17.18 3.49 18.99
C ALA A 113 18.10 4.64 18.59
N GLU A 114 17.66 5.89 18.81
CA GLU A 114 18.45 7.09 18.53
C GLU A 114 19.75 7.11 19.36
N SER A 115 19.67 6.78 20.65
CA SER A 115 20.84 6.72 21.53
C SER A 115 21.86 5.67 21.05
N SER A 116 21.38 4.47 20.72
CA SER A 116 22.23 3.37 20.22
C SER A 116 22.91 3.74 18.90
N LEU A 117 22.17 4.34 17.97
CA LEU A 117 22.70 4.75 16.66
C LEU A 117 23.66 5.92 16.76
N ASN A 118 23.41 6.88 17.65
CA ASN A 118 24.36 7.95 17.96
C ASN A 118 25.69 7.38 18.48
N PHE A 119 25.64 6.36 19.34
CA PHE A 119 26.87 5.72 19.81
C PHE A 119 27.59 4.97 18.68
N SER A 120 26.84 4.27 17.83
CA SER A 120 27.38 3.59 16.64
C SER A 120 28.18 4.52 15.73
N VAL A 121 27.60 5.67 15.34
CA VAL A 121 28.28 6.62 14.43
C VAL A 121 29.42 7.40 15.10
N LYS A 122 29.44 7.46 16.45
CA LYS A 122 30.58 8.01 17.21
C LYS A 122 31.76 7.04 17.27
N LEU A 123 31.48 5.74 17.38
CA LEU A 123 32.50 4.69 17.37
C LEU A 123 33.13 4.53 15.97
N ASP A 124 32.32 4.67 14.92
CA ASP A 124 32.78 4.62 13.53
C ASP A 124 32.14 5.72 12.68
N ASN A 125 32.93 6.77 12.38
CA ASN A 125 32.52 7.91 11.55
C ASN A 125 32.34 7.56 10.05
N ASN A 126 32.66 6.33 9.64
CA ASN A 126 32.43 5.81 8.29
C ASN A 126 31.27 4.80 8.25
N ASN A 127 30.55 4.60 9.35
CA ASN A 127 29.39 3.70 9.39
C ASN A 127 28.19 4.28 8.63
N VAL A 128 28.14 3.98 7.33
CA VAL A 128 27.10 4.45 6.40
C VAL A 128 25.70 4.04 6.86
N ASP A 129 25.54 2.78 7.27
CA ASP A 129 24.25 2.25 7.71
C ASP A 129 23.82 2.85 9.05
N GLY A 130 24.78 3.13 9.95
CA GLY A 130 24.53 3.86 11.19
C GLY A 130 23.93 5.25 10.95
N TYR A 131 24.52 6.06 10.06
CA TYR A 131 23.98 7.37 9.71
C TYR A 131 22.61 7.27 9.03
N PHE A 132 22.43 6.31 8.11
CA PHE A 132 21.15 6.11 7.44
C PHE A 132 20.03 5.73 8.44
N ASN A 133 20.31 4.77 9.32
CA ASN A 133 19.34 4.31 10.33
C ASN A 133 19.07 5.40 11.37
N LEU A 134 20.07 6.19 11.77
CA LEU A 134 19.87 7.36 12.63
C LEU A 134 18.93 8.37 11.98
N GLY A 135 19.13 8.63 10.68
CA GLY A 135 18.23 9.47 9.89
C GLY A 135 16.80 8.95 9.85
N LEU A 136 16.59 7.63 9.75
CA LEU A 136 15.26 7.01 9.80
C LEU A 136 14.57 7.20 11.15
N VAL A 137 15.29 6.94 12.25
CA VAL A 137 14.78 7.11 13.62
C VAL A 137 14.42 8.57 13.89
N GLN A 138 15.32 9.50 13.56
CA GLN A 138 15.10 10.93 13.75
C GLN A 138 13.94 11.46 12.94
N LYS A 139 13.76 10.96 11.70
CA LYS A 139 12.57 11.27 10.91
C LYS A 139 11.29 10.85 11.64
N LYS A 140 11.26 9.63 12.19
CA LYS A 140 10.10 9.09 12.92
C LYS A 140 9.83 9.84 14.24
N LEU A 141 10.88 10.38 14.86
CA LEU A 141 10.80 11.29 16.01
C LEU A 141 10.39 12.74 15.65
N GLY A 142 10.25 13.08 14.35
CA GLY A 142 9.96 14.46 13.91
C GLY A 142 11.17 15.40 13.88
N LYS A 143 12.38 14.90 14.16
CA LYS A 143 13.67 15.61 14.10
C LYS A 143 14.17 15.71 12.66
N LEU A 144 13.43 16.44 11.83
CA LEU A 144 13.60 16.41 10.37
C LEU A 144 14.93 17.01 9.89
N GLU A 145 15.48 18.04 10.55
CA GLU A 145 16.75 18.66 10.13
C GLU A 145 17.94 17.74 10.46
N GLU A 146 17.94 17.12 11.64
CA GLU A 146 18.93 16.13 12.05
C GLU A 146 18.89 14.91 11.12
N SER A 147 17.69 14.47 10.76
CA SER A 147 17.48 13.41 9.76
C SER A 147 18.11 13.77 8.40
N ILE A 148 17.90 15.00 7.92
CA ILE A 148 18.50 15.50 6.67
C ILE A 148 20.03 15.47 6.74
N ILE A 149 20.62 15.93 7.86
CA ILE A 149 22.08 15.93 8.06
C ILE A 149 22.64 14.51 7.99
N ASN A 150 22.01 13.57 8.70
CA ASN A 150 22.46 12.18 8.74
C ASN A 150 22.31 11.47 7.39
N TYR A 151 21.23 11.71 6.65
CA TYR A 151 21.13 11.19 5.28
C TYR A 151 22.17 11.80 4.34
N LYS A 152 22.44 13.10 4.42
CA LYS A 152 23.51 13.73 3.62
C LYS A 152 24.88 13.14 3.95
N LYS A 153 25.15 12.80 5.22
CA LYS A 153 26.38 12.11 5.61
C LYS A 153 26.46 10.70 5.02
N ALA A 154 25.39 9.89 5.10
CA ALA A 154 25.33 8.58 4.47
C ALA A 154 25.55 8.66 2.94
N ILE A 155 24.94 9.65 2.28
CA ILE A 155 25.11 9.91 0.83
C ILE A 155 26.55 10.31 0.51
N SER A 156 27.20 11.12 1.34
CA SER A 156 28.60 11.52 1.11
C SER A 156 29.57 10.34 1.15
N LEU A 157 29.26 9.32 1.96
CA LEU A 157 30.05 8.10 2.07
C LEU A 157 29.71 7.09 0.96
N LYS A 158 28.45 7.03 0.53
CA LYS A 158 27.97 6.12 -0.53
C LYS A 158 26.96 6.82 -1.45
N PRO A 159 27.42 7.58 -2.46
CA PRO A 159 26.56 8.44 -3.26
C PRO A 159 25.62 7.69 -4.22
N GLU A 160 25.96 6.45 -4.59
CA GLU A 160 25.22 5.65 -5.56
C GLU A 160 24.03 4.87 -4.97
N ASN A 161 23.70 5.06 -3.69
CA ASN A 161 22.55 4.37 -3.09
C ASN A 161 21.26 5.18 -3.29
N PHE A 162 20.43 4.79 -4.26
CA PHE A 162 19.16 5.45 -4.56
C PHE A 162 18.18 5.50 -3.37
N ASN A 163 18.25 4.55 -2.43
CA ASN A 163 17.38 4.54 -1.25
C ASN A 163 17.70 5.70 -0.31
N TYR A 164 18.97 6.11 -0.20
CA TYR A 164 19.37 7.23 0.64
C TYR A 164 18.81 8.55 0.08
N HIS A 165 18.96 8.76 -1.23
CA HIS A 165 18.38 9.91 -1.93
C HIS A 165 16.86 9.95 -1.84
N GLY A 166 16.19 8.80 -1.98
CA GLY A 166 14.74 8.71 -1.83
C GLY A 166 14.24 9.06 -0.42
N ASN A 167 14.94 8.62 0.63
CA ASN A 167 14.58 8.96 2.01
C ASN A 167 14.88 10.42 2.35
N LEU A 168 16.04 10.95 1.91
CA LEU A 168 16.34 12.37 2.00
C LEU A 168 15.25 13.21 1.32
N ALA A 169 14.85 12.85 0.10
CA ALA A 169 13.81 13.54 -0.64
C ALA A 169 12.46 13.57 0.10
N ASN A 170 12.06 12.46 0.73
CA ASN A 170 10.85 12.40 1.53
C ASN A 170 10.95 13.33 2.76
N THR A 171 12.07 13.32 3.50
CA THR A 171 12.25 14.20 4.66
C THR A 171 12.28 15.68 4.25
N LEU A 172 12.91 16.01 3.13
CA LEU A 172 12.90 17.36 2.56
C LEU A 172 11.49 17.80 2.16
N LEU A 173 10.69 16.90 1.57
CA LEU A 173 9.27 17.14 1.29
C LEU A 173 8.52 17.45 2.58
N GLU A 174 8.62 16.60 3.60
CA GLU A 174 7.93 16.77 4.88
C GLU A 174 8.24 18.14 5.53
N LYS A 175 9.49 18.58 5.41
CA LYS A 175 9.96 19.90 5.89
C LYS A 175 9.53 21.09 5.01
N GLY A 176 9.03 20.85 3.80
CA GLY A 176 8.65 21.88 2.83
C GLY A 176 9.80 22.39 1.94
N ARG A 177 10.95 21.71 1.92
CA ARG A 177 12.11 22.03 1.08
C ARG A 177 11.94 21.43 -0.33
N LEU A 178 10.95 21.95 -1.06
CA LEU A 178 10.40 21.30 -2.25
C LEU A 178 11.42 21.12 -3.40
N ARG A 179 12.23 22.15 -3.71
CA ARG A 179 13.23 22.07 -4.79
C ARG A 179 14.32 21.02 -4.49
N GLU A 180 14.82 21.00 -3.26
CA GLU A 180 15.80 20.00 -2.83
C GLU A 180 15.21 18.57 -2.80
N SER A 181 13.93 18.45 -2.42
CA SER A 181 13.21 17.18 -2.47
C SER A 181 13.15 16.64 -3.90
N ILE A 182 12.76 17.46 -4.86
CA ILE A 182 12.67 17.05 -6.27
C ILE A 182 14.04 16.65 -6.81
N ASN A 183 15.10 17.44 -6.53
CA ASN A 183 16.46 17.10 -6.95
C ASN A 183 16.92 15.77 -6.38
N SER A 184 16.66 15.51 -5.10
CA SER A 184 16.98 14.24 -4.45
C SER A 184 16.21 13.06 -5.07
N PHE A 185 14.91 13.21 -5.35
CA PHE A 185 14.14 12.18 -6.07
C PHE A 185 14.69 11.94 -7.48
N LEU A 186 15.04 13.00 -8.20
CA LEU A 186 15.65 12.90 -9.53
C LEU A 186 16.97 12.15 -9.51
N THR A 187 17.82 12.40 -8.51
CA THR A 187 19.06 11.64 -8.33
C THR A 187 18.76 10.17 -8.05
N ALA A 188 17.80 9.86 -7.18
CA ALA A 188 17.37 8.48 -6.95
C ALA A 188 16.88 7.78 -8.24
N ILE A 189 16.12 8.49 -9.07
CA ILE A 189 15.62 8.00 -10.37
C ILE A 189 16.74 7.86 -11.40
N LYS A 190 17.74 8.74 -11.41
CA LYS A 190 18.92 8.62 -12.29
C LYS A 190 19.76 7.40 -11.94
N ILE A 191 19.96 7.14 -10.66
CA ILE A 191 20.68 5.96 -10.16
C ILE A 191 19.88 4.68 -10.45
N ASN A 192 18.57 4.69 -10.19
CA ASN A 192 17.69 3.56 -10.49
C ASN A 192 16.38 4.03 -11.16
N PRO A 193 16.30 3.97 -12.50
CA PRO A 193 15.12 4.38 -13.26
C PRO A 193 13.85 3.57 -12.96
N HIS A 194 13.98 2.39 -12.33
CA HIS A 194 12.89 1.52 -11.94
C HIS A 194 12.46 1.71 -10.47
N TYR A 195 13.01 2.69 -9.74
CA TYR A 195 12.64 2.96 -8.36
C TYR A 195 11.23 3.60 -8.25
N THR A 196 10.21 2.75 -8.24
CA THR A 196 8.78 3.14 -8.25
C THR A 196 8.41 4.11 -7.13
N LYS A 197 8.99 3.96 -5.92
CA LYS A 197 8.70 4.83 -4.79
C LYS A 197 9.11 6.28 -5.05
N ALA A 198 10.26 6.52 -5.69
CA ALA A 198 10.67 7.89 -6.06
C ALA A 198 9.75 8.49 -7.14
N TRP A 199 9.36 7.71 -8.16
CA TRP A 199 8.40 8.16 -9.17
C TRP A 199 7.01 8.49 -8.58
N ASN A 200 6.55 7.70 -7.61
CA ASN A 200 5.28 7.95 -6.94
C ASN A 200 5.35 9.20 -6.04
N ASN A 201 6.48 9.42 -5.35
CA ASN A 201 6.61 10.48 -4.36
C ASN A 201 7.08 11.82 -4.94
N ILE A 202 7.82 11.86 -6.04
CA ILE A 202 8.20 13.11 -6.73
C ILE A 202 6.98 13.91 -7.20
N TYR A 203 5.84 13.25 -7.38
CA TYR A 203 4.55 13.88 -7.66
C TYR A 203 4.18 14.95 -6.64
N PHE A 204 4.35 14.70 -5.34
CA PHE A 204 3.91 15.62 -4.29
C PHE A 204 4.59 16.99 -4.38
N PRO A 205 5.93 17.11 -4.35
CA PRO A 205 6.58 18.41 -4.48
C PRO A 205 6.36 19.02 -5.86
N LEU A 206 6.39 18.24 -6.96
CA LEU A 206 6.09 18.79 -8.29
C LEU A 206 4.68 19.40 -8.35
N LYS A 207 3.72 18.76 -7.68
CA LYS A 207 2.35 19.23 -7.66
C LYS A 207 2.21 20.52 -6.86
N ILE A 208 2.82 20.59 -5.67
CA ILE A 208 2.86 21.81 -4.86
C ILE A 208 3.46 22.95 -5.70
N ILE A 209 4.64 22.73 -6.29
CA ILE A 209 5.30 23.85 -6.95
C ILE A 209 4.61 24.24 -8.26
N SER A 210 3.92 23.31 -8.95
CA SER A 210 3.08 23.67 -10.10
C SER A 210 1.94 24.64 -9.78
N SER A 211 1.54 24.74 -8.49
CA SER A 211 0.53 25.69 -8.03
C SER A 211 1.10 27.02 -7.49
N LEU A 212 2.42 27.09 -7.28
CA LEU A 212 3.10 28.33 -6.90
C LEU A 212 3.39 29.14 -8.19
N SER A 213 2.96 30.40 -8.25
CA SER A 213 3.03 31.26 -9.44
C SER A 213 4.46 31.35 -10.03
N ASN A 214 4.57 31.52 -11.35
CA ASN A 214 5.84 31.68 -12.11
C ASN A 214 6.88 30.55 -12.08
N TYR A 215 6.57 29.38 -11.52
CA TYR A 215 7.54 28.28 -11.41
C TYR A 215 7.98 27.61 -12.73
N GLU A 216 7.10 27.52 -13.73
CA GLU A 216 7.45 26.86 -15.00
C GLU A 216 8.64 27.53 -15.72
N LYS A 217 8.88 28.83 -15.47
CA LYS A 217 10.03 29.58 -15.98
C LYS A 217 11.32 29.32 -15.20
N GLU A 218 11.25 29.03 -13.89
CA GLU A 218 12.44 28.89 -13.02
C GLU A 218 12.96 27.45 -12.92
N TYR A 219 12.11 26.43 -13.01
CA TYR A 219 12.49 25.04 -12.70
C TYR A 219 13.02 24.21 -13.87
N ASN A 220 13.14 24.79 -15.07
CA ASN A 220 13.53 24.07 -16.28
C ASN A 220 12.77 22.73 -16.42
N TYR A 221 11.43 22.78 -16.28
CA TYR A 221 10.56 21.61 -16.39
C TYR A 221 10.75 20.88 -17.73
N LYS A 222 11.13 21.61 -18.78
CA LYS A 222 11.49 21.03 -20.09
C LYS A 222 12.65 20.04 -19.97
N ASN A 223 13.73 20.41 -19.27
CA ASN A 223 14.87 19.51 -19.03
C ASN A 223 14.49 18.34 -18.12
N PHE A 224 13.73 18.59 -17.05
CA PHE A 224 13.17 17.53 -16.21
C PHE A 224 12.40 16.50 -17.05
N LYS A 225 11.43 16.96 -17.84
CA LYS A 225 10.61 16.14 -18.73
C LYS A 225 11.47 15.34 -19.71
N GLN A 226 12.40 15.98 -20.41
CA GLN A 226 13.26 15.30 -21.38
C GLN A 226 14.13 14.22 -20.72
N THR A 227 14.72 14.54 -19.56
CA THR A 227 15.55 13.60 -18.78
C THR A 227 14.70 12.43 -18.28
N SER A 228 13.56 12.70 -17.66
CA SER A 228 12.66 11.69 -17.11
C SER A 228 12.09 10.75 -18.17
N ILE A 229 11.73 11.25 -19.36
CA ILE A 229 11.28 10.41 -20.48
C ILE A 229 12.39 9.46 -20.92
N LYS A 230 13.64 9.94 -21.02
CA LYS A 230 14.80 9.11 -21.39
C LYS A 230 15.08 8.02 -20.36
N LEU A 231 14.92 8.32 -19.07
CA LEU A 231 15.15 7.37 -17.98
C LEU A 231 14.04 6.31 -17.91
N ASN A 232 12.77 6.72 -17.93
CA ASN A 232 11.63 5.81 -17.88
C ASN A 232 10.35 6.46 -18.42
N ALA A 233 10.09 6.29 -19.71
CA ALA A 233 8.92 6.88 -20.38
C ALA A 233 7.58 6.46 -19.77
N LEU A 234 7.45 5.19 -19.35
CA LEU A 234 6.23 4.67 -18.72
C LEU A 234 5.93 5.40 -17.41
N ARG A 235 6.91 5.44 -16.49
CA ARG A 235 6.74 6.09 -15.19
C ARG A 235 6.53 7.60 -15.33
N PHE A 236 7.24 8.25 -16.25
CA PHE A 236 7.04 9.67 -16.52
C PHE A 236 5.63 9.98 -17.06
N LEU A 237 5.12 9.22 -18.05
CA LEU A 237 3.80 9.51 -18.61
C LEU A 237 2.67 9.30 -17.61
N ILE A 238 2.84 8.37 -16.66
CA ILE A 238 1.91 8.20 -15.53
C ILE A 238 1.99 9.38 -14.56
N LEU A 239 3.20 9.85 -14.24
CA LEU A 239 3.40 11.06 -13.43
C LEU A 239 2.78 12.30 -14.12
N ASP A 240 2.99 12.46 -15.42
CA ASP A 240 2.45 13.57 -16.21
C ASP A 240 0.92 13.54 -16.26
N TYR A 241 0.32 12.35 -16.39
CA TYR A 241 -1.13 12.17 -16.21
C TYR A 241 -1.62 12.65 -14.84
N LYS A 242 -0.96 12.22 -13.75
CA LYS A 242 -1.33 12.64 -12.38
C LYS A 242 -1.20 14.15 -12.16
N LEU A 243 -0.13 14.77 -12.65
CA LEU A 243 0.10 16.22 -12.50
C LEU A 243 -0.98 17.08 -13.17
N ASN A 244 -1.62 16.52 -14.21
CA ASN A 244 -2.69 17.18 -14.95
C ASN A 244 -4.10 16.75 -14.52
N GLU A 245 -4.25 16.03 -13.40
CA GLU A 245 -5.56 15.78 -12.79
C GLU A 245 -6.31 17.09 -12.49
N GLY A 246 -7.59 17.14 -12.85
CA GLY A 246 -8.45 18.33 -12.71
C GLY A 246 -8.37 19.33 -13.87
N LYS A 247 -7.40 19.23 -14.78
CA LYS A 247 -7.28 20.15 -15.92
C LYS A 247 -8.17 19.74 -17.10
N LYS A 248 -8.58 20.71 -17.92
CA LYS A 248 -9.40 20.51 -19.14
C LYS A 248 -8.79 19.50 -20.13
N ASN A 249 -7.47 19.51 -20.27
CA ASN A 249 -6.73 18.65 -21.21
C ASN A 249 -6.28 17.31 -20.61
N LYS A 250 -6.75 16.90 -19.41
CA LYS A 250 -6.33 15.66 -18.73
C LYS A 250 -6.48 14.40 -19.59
N LYS A 251 -7.48 14.36 -20.47
CA LYS A 251 -7.71 13.26 -21.41
C LYS A 251 -6.49 12.99 -22.30
N VAL A 252 -5.81 14.03 -22.78
CA VAL A 252 -4.62 13.86 -23.65
C VAL A 252 -3.50 13.13 -22.92
N PHE A 253 -3.31 13.40 -21.62
CA PHE A 253 -2.30 12.74 -20.81
C PHE A 253 -2.70 11.32 -20.43
N PHE A 254 -3.98 11.10 -20.14
CA PHE A 254 -4.54 9.77 -19.90
C PHE A 254 -4.34 8.84 -21.12
N ASP A 255 -4.68 9.31 -22.32
CA ASP A 255 -4.55 8.55 -23.56
C ASP A 255 -3.08 8.19 -23.85
N LYS A 256 -2.14 9.12 -23.58
CA LYS A 256 -0.69 8.87 -23.67
C LYS A 256 -0.22 7.82 -22.67
N ALA A 257 -0.67 7.91 -21.42
CA ALA A 257 -0.29 6.97 -20.38
C ALA A 257 -0.81 5.55 -20.66
N ILE A 258 -2.10 5.39 -21.02
CA ILE A 258 -2.66 4.09 -21.41
C ILE A 258 -1.94 3.51 -22.62
N LYS A 259 -1.68 4.31 -23.65
CA LYS A 259 -0.94 3.85 -24.84
C LYS A 259 0.44 3.32 -24.47
N GLN A 260 1.11 3.97 -23.51
CA GLN A 260 2.43 3.51 -23.06
C GLN A 260 2.33 2.23 -22.22
N VAL A 261 1.33 2.13 -21.32
CA VAL A 261 1.06 0.92 -20.54
C VAL A 261 0.85 -0.28 -21.47
N ASN A 262 -0.02 -0.14 -22.49
CA ASN A 262 -0.28 -1.17 -23.50
C ASN A 262 1.00 -1.69 -24.18
N LYS A 263 1.91 -0.77 -24.54
CA LYS A 263 3.18 -1.15 -25.17
C LYS A 263 4.06 -2.01 -24.26
N THR A 264 3.99 -1.77 -22.95
CA THR A 264 4.86 -2.42 -21.94
C THR A 264 4.29 -3.70 -21.36
N THR A 265 2.97 -3.92 -21.38
CA THR A 265 2.30 -5.00 -20.63
C THR A 265 2.25 -6.37 -21.32
N LYS A 266 3.21 -6.69 -22.18
CA LYS A 266 3.19 -7.89 -23.05
C LYS A 266 3.72 -9.19 -22.43
N LEU A 267 3.79 -9.28 -21.10
CA LEU A 267 4.32 -10.46 -20.42
C LEU A 267 3.28 -11.58 -20.40
N ASN A 268 3.46 -12.55 -21.29
CA ASN A 268 2.57 -13.69 -21.45
C ASN A 268 3.30 -15.01 -21.13
N ILE A 269 2.59 -15.93 -20.47
CA ILE A 269 3.06 -17.31 -20.27
C ILE A 269 2.62 -18.14 -21.47
N LYS A 270 3.58 -18.74 -22.19
CA LYS A 270 3.32 -19.63 -23.33
C LYS A 270 3.41 -21.11 -22.94
N ASN A 271 2.58 -21.95 -23.56
CA ASN A 271 2.66 -23.41 -23.46
C ASN A 271 3.57 -23.96 -24.55
N ILE A 272 4.82 -24.31 -24.21
CA ILE A 272 5.84 -24.78 -25.16
C ILE A 272 5.62 -26.27 -25.52
N LYS A 273 4.84 -27.03 -24.74
CA LYS A 273 4.75 -28.50 -24.83
C LYS A 273 3.52 -29.06 -25.59
N LYS A 274 2.72 -28.23 -26.25
CA LYS A 274 1.44 -28.68 -26.85
C LYS A 274 1.59 -28.95 -28.36
N ASN A 275 1.37 -30.20 -28.78
CA ASN A 275 1.18 -30.57 -30.20
C ASN A 275 -0.09 -29.88 -30.74
N GLU A 276 -0.02 -29.33 -31.96
CA GLU A 276 -1.06 -28.55 -32.62
C GLU A 276 -2.37 -29.31 -32.92
N ASN A 277 -2.41 -30.64 -32.69
CA ASN A 277 -3.50 -31.52 -33.14
C ASN A 277 -4.59 -31.88 -32.11
N LYS A 278 -4.67 -31.23 -30.93
CA LYS A 278 -5.80 -31.45 -29.99
C LYS A 278 -6.87 -30.37 -30.15
N LYS A 279 -8.09 -30.76 -30.55
CA LYS A 279 -9.29 -29.91 -30.50
C LYS A 279 -9.43 -29.30 -29.10
N ASN A 280 -9.30 -27.98 -29.00
CA ASN A 280 -9.45 -27.25 -27.74
C ASN A 280 -10.94 -27.20 -27.35
N ILE A 281 -11.30 -27.78 -26.22
CA ILE A 281 -12.53 -27.36 -25.52
C ILE A 281 -12.14 -26.10 -24.76
N GLN A 282 -12.38 -24.94 -25.36
CA GLN A 282 -12.10 -23.66 -24.73
C GLN A 282 -13.16 -23.44 -23.65
N ILE A 283 -12.78 -23.63 -22.39
CA ILE A 283 -13.65 -23.31 -21.24
C ILE A 283 -13.92 -21.81 -21.29
N SER A 284 -15.19 -21.44 -21.38
CA SER A 284 -15.59 -20.03 -21.40
C SER A 284 -15.19 -19.37 -20.07
N LEU A 285 -14.39 -18.31 -20.15
CA LEU A 285 -14.04 -17.50 -18.99
C LEU A 285 -15.06 -16.35 -18.87
N PRO A 286 -15.36 -15.88 -17.64
CA PRO A 286 -16.32 -14.80 -17.43
C PRO A 286 -16.00 -13.58 -18.30
N GLU A 287 -16.97 -13.12 -19.08
CA GLU A 287 -16.79 -12.01 -20.00
C GLU A 287 -17.07 -10.67 -19.31
N LYS A 288 -18.13 -10.61 -18.50
CA LYS A 288 -18.60 -9.37 -17.90
C LYS A 288 -17.84 -9.05 -16.61
N ILE A 289 -17.22 -7.87 -16.57
CA ILE A 289 -16.53 -7.36 -15.39
C ILE A 289 -17.31 -6.18 -14.81
N ILE A 290 -17.58 -6.24 -13.51
CA ILE A 290 -18.14 -5.14 -12.73
C ILE A 290 -17.08 -4.73 -11.72
N SER A 291 -16.55 -3.53 -11.89
CA SER A 291 -15.50 -2.97 -11.06
C SER A 291 -16.09 -2.08 -9.98
N LEU A 292 -16.01 -2.52 -8.73
CA LEU A 292 -16.41 -1.73 -7.57
C LEU A 292 -15.22 -0.91 -7.05
N ILE A 293 -15.44 0.38 -6.88
CA ILE A 293 -14.52 1.30 -6.20
C ILE A 293 -15.22 2.07 -5.08
N HIS A 294 -14.44 2.59 -4.14
CA HIS A 294 -14.94 3.37 -3.01
C HIS A 294 -14.97 4.87 -3.31
N PHE A 295 -15.70 5.59 -2.46
CA PHE A 295 -15.62 7.03 -2.32
C PHE A 295 -15.50 7.36 -0.83
N GLY A 296 -14.26 7.49 -0.36
CA GLY A 296 -13.96 7.49 1.07
C GLY A 296 -14.55 6.28 1.80
N ARG A 297 -15.09 6.48 3.01
CA ARG A 297 -15.74 5.42 3.78
C ARG A 297 -17.23 5.31 3.43
N SER A 298 -17.50 4.71 2.26
CA SER A 298 -18.84 4.57 1.68
C SER A 298 -19.48 3.17 1.80
N GLY A 299 -18.85 2.22 2.52
CA GLY A 299 -19.44 0.91 2.78
C GLY A 299 -19.33 -0.08 1.61
N THR A 300 -18.23 -0.08 0.87
CA THR A 300 -17.97 -1.04 -0.20
C THR A 300 -17.99 -2.49 0.26
N GLY A 301 -17.47 -2.78 1.48
CA GLY A 301 -17.56 -4.11 2.10
C GLY A 301 -19.00 -4.58 2.27
N LEU A 302 -19.92 -3.69 2.69
CA LEU A 302 -21.34 -4.00 2.78
C LEU A 302 -21.89 -4.42 1.41
N LEU A 303 -21.71 -3.60 0.37
CA LEU A 303 -22.24 -3.94 -0.96
C LEU A 303 -21.65 -5.25 -1.49
N HIS A 304 -20.33 -5.43 -1.35
CA HIS A 304 -19.66 -6.67 -1.74
C HIS A 304 -20.31 -7.87 -1.07
N SER A 305 -20.56 -7.80 0.24
CA SER A 305 -21.15 -8.90 0.99
C SER A 305 -22.59 -9.23 0.60
N LEU A 306 -23.35 -8.25 0.09
CA LEU A 306 -24.70 -8.50 -0.42
C LEU A 306 -24.67 -9.23 -1.77
N ILE A 307 -23.61 -9.07 -2.56
CA ILE A 307 -23.48 -9.65 -3.90
C ILE A 307 -22.85 -11.05 -3.87
N ASP A 308 -22.08 -11.38 -2.83
CA ASP A 308 -21.25 -12.59 -2.70
C ASP A 308 -21.97 -13.90 -3.05
N SER A 309 -23.18 -14.11 -2.51
CA SER A 309 -23.95 -15.34 -2.72
C SER A 309 -24.78 -15.37 -4.01
N HIS A 310 -24.61 -14.42 -4.93
CA HIS A 310 -25.41 -14.41 -6.16
C HIS A 310 -24.96 -15.51 -7.14
N SER A 311 -25.91 -16.26 -7.71
CA SER A 311 -25.62 -17.45 -8.52
C SER A 311 -24.93 -17.19 -9.86
N LYS A 312 -24.83 -15.93 -10.28
CA LYS A 312 -24.19 -15.48 -11.55
C LYS A 312 -22.89 -14.71 -11.33
N ILE A 313 -22.57 -14.34 -10.09
CA ILE A 313 -21.48 -13.41 -9.79
C ILE A 313 -20.40 -14.12 -9.00
N SER A 314 -19.19 -14.16 -9.55
CA SER A 314 -18.00 -14.51 -8.80
C SER A 314 -17.40 -13.27 -8.16
N THR A 315 -17.14 -13.35 -6.87
CA THR A 315 -16.45 -12.30 -6.12
C THR A 315 -15.44 -12.96 -5.20
N ILE A 316 -14.29 -12.29 -5.04
CA ILE A 316 -13.24 -12.70 -4.11
C ILE A 316 -13.04 -11.54 -3.15
N PRO A 317 -12.85 -11.78 -1.83
CA PRO A 317 -12.66 -10.71 -0.86
C PRO A 317 -11.64 -9.67 -1.35
N SER A 318 -12.13 -8.45 -1.45
CA SER A 318 -11.58 -7.40 -2.33
C SER A 318 -10.13 -7.02 -2.12
N ILE A 319 -9.67 -7.05 -0.87
CA ILE A 319 -8.36 -6.55 -0.51
C ILE A 319 -7.25 -7.59 -0.74
N TYR A 320 -7.63 -8.86 -0.97
CA TYR A 320 -6.65 -9.94 -1.20
C TYR A 320 -5.88 -9.76 -2.50
N PHE A 321 -6.46 -9.11 -3.50
CA PHE A 321 -5.82 -8.78 -4.78
C PHE A 321 -5.45 -7.31 -4.92
N SER A 322 -5.12 -6.65 -3.80
CA SER A 322 -4.56 -5.30 -3.83
C SER A 322 -3.33 -5.26 -4.75
N GLN A 323 -3.29 -4.26 -5.64
CA GLN A 323 -2.28 -4.09 -6.68
C GLN A 323 -2.05 -5.30 -7.62
N TYR A 324 -3.00 -6.23 -7.74
CA TYR A 324 -2.83 -7.40 -8.63
C TYR A 324 -2.46 -7.00 -10.07
N PHE A 325 -3.03 -5.89 -10.57
CA PHE A 325 -2.73 -5.35 -11.90
C PHE A 325 -1.45 -4.47 -11.96
N ASP A 326 -0.65 -4.39 -10.90
CA ASP A 326 0.71 -3.84 -11.03
C ASP A 326 1.62 -4.80 -11.80
N GLY A 327 2.55 -4.25 -12.59
CA GLY A 327 3.40 -5.03 -13.50
C GLY A 327 4.40 -5.89 -12.73
N SER A 328 4.93 -5.35 -11.62
CA SER A 328 5.91 -6.06 -10.80
C SER A 328 5.31 -7.26 -10.07
N VAL A 329 4.01 -7.19 -9.73
CA VAL A 329 3.27 -8.29 -9.14
C VAL A 329 3.16 -9.45 -10.12
N TRP A 330 2.79 -9.17 -11.37
CA TRP A 330 2.71 -10.20 -12.41
C TRP A 330 4.08 -10.79 -12.75
N GLU A 331 5.10 -9.96 -12.92
CA GLU A 331 6.49 -10.41 -13.14
C GLU A 331 6.93 -11.41 -12.07
N LYS A 332 6.65 -11.12 -10.80
CA LYS A 332 6.96 -12.01 -9.68
C LYS A 332 6.17 -13.32 -9.73
N ILE A 333 4.88 -13.28 -10.08
CA ILE A 333 4.03 -14.47 -10.16
C ILE A 333 4.48 -15.40 -11.29
N ILE A 334 4.90 -14.86 -12.44
CA ILE A 334 5.29 -15.67 -13.61
C ILE A 334 6.76 -16.06 -13.63
N GLU A 335 7.58 -15.50 -12.74
CA GLU A 335 8.99 -15.84 -12.63
C GLU A 335 9.13 -17.36 -12.39
N GLY A 336 10.00 -18.06 -13.12
CA GLY A 336 10.08 -19.52 -13.09
C GLY A 336 9.13 -20.22 -14.08
N GLY A 337 8.35 -19.47 -14.84
CA GLY A 337 7.58 -19.94 -15.98
C GLY A 337 6.28 -20.66 -15.61
N ARG A 338 5.69 -21.30 -16.62
CA ARG A 338 4.35 -21.87 -16.56
C ARG A 338 4.13 -22.90 -15.45
N GLU A 339 5.15 -23.70 -15.13
CA GLU A 339 5.03 -24.77 -14.13
C GLU A 339 5.00 -24.22 -12.69
N GLN A 340 5.59 -23.04 -12.44
CA GLN A 340 5.70 -22.46 -11.10
C GLN A 340 4.63 -21.39 -10.81
N VAL A 341 3.91 -20.90 -11.83
CA VAL A 341 2.99 -19.76 -11.67
C VAL A 341 1.91 -20.01 -10.61
N ILE A 342 1.40 -21.24 -10.51
CA ILE A 342 0.37 -21.60 -9.51
C ILE A 342 0.97 -21.56 -8.10
N ASP A 343 2.16 -22.14 -7.91
CA ASP A 343 2.88 -22.11 -6.63
C ASP A 343 3.19 -20.68 -6.19
N LYS A 344 3.69 -19.86 -7.11
CA LYS A 344 4.01 -18.46 -6.83
C LYS A 344 2.78 -17.65 -6.52
N PHE A 345 1.67 -17.84 -7.23
CA PHE A 345 0.40 -17.23 -6.90
C PHE A 345 -0.08 -17.63 -5.49
N ILE A 346 -0.04 -18.94 -5.16
CA ILE A 346 -0.44 -19.43 -3.83
C ILE A 346 0.42 -18.81 -2.72
N SER A 347 1.74 -18.73 -2.93
CA SER A 347 2.66 -18.15 -1.95
C SER A 347 2.58 -16.62 -1.85
N SER A 348 2.11 -15.95 -2.90
CA SER A 348 1.95 -14.48 -2.93
C SER A 348 0.65 -14.01 -2.28
N TYR A 349 -0.36 -14.88 -2.23
CA TYR A 349 -1.68 -14.58 -1.67
C TYR A 349 -2.15 -15.65 -0.66
N PRO A 350 -1.38 -15.92 0.41
CA PRO A 350 -1.73 -16.95 1.39
C PRO A 350 -3.08 -16.68 2.07
N VAL A 351 -3.43 -15.40 2.30
CA VAL A 351 -4.70 -14.97 2.89
C VAL A 351 -5.93 -15.36 2.05
N PHE A 352 -5.77 -15.50 0.74
CA PHE A 352 -6.84 -15.98 -0.14
C PHE A 352 -7.24 -17.42 0.21
N PHE A 353 -6.29 -18.24 0.63
CA PHE A 353 -6.52 -19.65 0.99
C PHE A 353 -6.86 -19.86 2.46
N ASP A 354 -6.35 -19.01 3.35
CA ASP A 354 -6.70 -19.01 4.77
C ASP A 354 -6.71 -17.57 5.30
N SER A 355 -7.91 -17.06 5.58
CA SER A 355 -8.11 -15.69 6.08
C SER A 355 -7.43 -15.39 7.43
N ARG A 356 -6.98 -16.41 8.16
CA ARG A 356 -6.22 -16.25 9.42
C ARG A 356 -4.72 -16.03 9.18
N SER A 357 -4.24 -16.22 7.95
CA SER A 357 -2.83 -16.05 7.61
C SER A 357 -2.35 -14.66 8.06
N PRO A 358 -1.23 -14.59 8.80
CA PRO A 358 -0.61 -13.33 9.18
C PRO A 358 0.17 -12.70 8.02
N ASP A 359 0.49 -13.51 7.01
CA ASP A 359 1.42 -13.17 5.95
C ASP A 359 0.93 -11.96 5.16
N ALA A 360 1.87 -11.10 4.81
CA ALA A 360 1.54 -9.86 4.17
C ALA A 360 1.21 -10.03 2.68
N VAL A 361 0.21 -9.29 2.21
CA VAL A 361 -0.05 -9.14 0.78
C VAL A 361 0.49 -7.81 0.25
N PRO A 362 0.90 -7.74 -1.02
CA PRO A 362 1.33 -6.50 -1.65
C PRO A 362 0.25 -5.40 -1.58
N SER A 363 0.71 -4.17 -1.40
CA SER A 363 -0.11 -2.96 -1.39
C SER A 363 0.59 -1.82 -2.13
N LYS A 364 -0.06 -0.67 -2.21
CA LYS A 364 0.44 0.53 -2.87
C LYS A 364 1.83 0.91 -2.33
N ASN A 365 2.67 1.47 -3.19
CA ASN A 365 4.06 1.87 -2.87
C ASN A 365 5.00 0.71 -2.45
N MET A 366 4.68 -0.54 -2.84
CA MET A 366 5.43 -1.74 -2.43
C MET A 366 5.41 -1.95 -0.90
N GLU A 367 4.39 -1.42 -0.23
CA GLU A 367 4.10 -1.74 1.16
C GLU A 367 3.33 -3.07 1.23
N ASN A 368 3.24 -3.61 2.43
CA ASN A 368 2.70 -4.94 2.69
C ASN A 368 1.65 -4.83 3.79
N ILE A 369 0.50 -5.50 3.63
CA ILE A 369 -0.55 -5.50 4.65
C ILE A 369 -0.64 -6.89 5.28
N GLU A 370 -0.22 -6.99 6.54
CA GLU A 370 -0.31 -8.20 7.37
C GLU A 370 -1.70 -8.36 7.99
N TYR A 371 -2.03 -9.60 8.38
CA TYR A 371 -3.28 -9.97 9.08
C TYR A 371 -4.54 -9.49 8.35
N LEU A 372 -4.53 -9.54 7.03
CA LEU A 372 -5.53 -8.87 6.22
C LEU A 372 -6.94 -9.47 6.39
N GLY A 373 -7.07 -10.80 6.37
CA GLY A 373 -8.38 -11.44 6.58
C GLY A 373 -8.94 -11.16 7.97
N VAL A 374 -8.09 -11.06 9.00
CA VAL A 374 -8.51 -10.66 10.36
C VAL A 374 -9.04 -9.22 10.37
N LYS A 375 -8.33 -8.28 9.73
CA LYS A 375 -8.72 -6.86 9.68
C LYS A 375 -10.09 -6.66 9.01
N GLU A 376 -10.37 -7.45 7.97
CA GLU A 376 -11.63 -7.42 7.22
C GLU A 376 -12.78 -8.22 7.87
N GLY A 377 -12.56 -8.81 9.05
CA GLY A 377 -13.57 -9.61 9.75
C GLY A 377 -13.86 -10.98 9.10
N MET A 378 -12.93 -11.48 8.28
CA MET A 378 -13.08 -12.74 7.54
C MET A 378 -12.78 -13.99 8.38
N THR A 379 -12.46 -13.82 9.66
CA THR A 379 -12.16 -14.90 10.61
C THR A 379 -13.25 -15.13 11.66
N ASN A 380 -14.32 -14.32 11.64
CA ASN A 380 -15.43 -14.35 12.61
C ASN A 380 -16.79 -14.44 11.89
N LEU A 381 -16.93 -15.45 11.02
CA LEU A 381 -18.08 -15.65 10.14
C LEU A 381 -19.06 -16.67 10.71
N GLY A 382 -20.21 -16.81 10.05
CA GLY A 382 -21.21 -17.81 10.39
C GLY A 382 -22.12 -17.38 11.53
N LYS A 383 -23.13 -18.18 11.85
CA LYS A 383 -24.11 -17.86 12.91
C LYS A 383 -23.43 -17.71 14.29
N ASN A 384 -22.42 -18.53 14.54
CA ASN A 384 -21.73 -18.62 15.84
C ASN A 384 -20.40 -17.86 15.88
N LYS A 385 -20.04 -17.14 14.80
CA LYS A 385 -18.78 -16.37 14.69
C LYS A 385 -17.50 -17.19 14.89
N ASN A 386 -17.56 -18.49 14.60
CA ASN A 386 -16.45 -19.43 14.72
C ASN A 386 -16.00 -19.98 13.36
N GLU A 387 -16.53 -19.45 12.26
CA GLU A 387 -16.14 -19.81 10.91
C GLU A 387 -15.17 -18.76 10.32
N TYR A 388 -14.36 -19.18 9.35
CA TYR A 388 -13.41 -18.31 8.64
C TYR A 388 -13.38 -18.68 7.16
N LEU A 389 -12.87 -17.78 6.31
CA LEU A 389 -12.70 -18.09 4.88
C LEU A 389 -11.52 -19.04 4.68
N TYR A 390 -11.75 -20.08 3.88
CA TYR A 390 -10.79 -21.13 3.59
C TYR A 390 -11.02 -21.71 2.19
N ILE A 391 -9.92 -22.00 1.48
CA ILE A 391 -9.91 -22.65 0.17
C ILE A 391 -8.92 -23.81 0.22
N ASP A 392 -9.35 -25.00 -0.22
CA ASP A 392 -8.45 -26.14 -0.38
C ASP A 392 -7.41 -25.86 -1.48
N LYS A 393 -6.14 -25.71 -1.07
CA LYS A 393 -5.01 -25.40 -1.97
C LYS A 393 -4.78 -26.46 -3.04
N ASN A 394 -5.00 -27.74 -2.71
CA ASN A 394 -4.74 -28.85 -3.62
C ASN A 394 -5.83 -28.93 -4.69
N LEU A 395 -7.09 -28.79 -4.29
CA LEU A 395 -8.21 -28.73 -5.22
C LEU A 395 -8.13 -27.48 -6.11
N PHE A 396 -7.83 -26.31 -5.52
CA PHE A 396 -7.64 -25.07 -6.30
C PHE A 396 -6.51 -25.20 -7.33
N ARG A 397 -5.37 -25.77 -6.93
CA ARG A 397 -4.24 -26.03 -7.84
C ARG A 397 -4.66 -26.93 -8.99
N LYS A 398 -5.41 -28.00 -8.71
CA LYS A 398 -5.91 -28.94 -9.73
C LYS A 398 -6.83 -28.22 -10.73
N GLU A 399 -7.79 -27.44 -10.25
CA GLU A 399 -8.73 -26.69 -11.10
C GLU A 399 -8.01 -25.62 -11.93
N LEU A 400 -7.12 -24.84 -11.32
CA LEU A 400 -6.38 -23.80 -12.01
C LEU A 400 -5.44 -24.39 -13.07
N LYS A 401 -4.74 -25.49 -12.77
CA LYS A 401 -3.90 -26.20 -13.74
C LYS A 401 -4.73 -26.69 -14.93
N TYR A 402 -5.88 -27.30 -14.67
CA TYR A 402 -6.79 -27.76 -15.72
C TYR A 402 -7.24 -26.62 -16.66
N LEU A 403 -7.63 -25.47 -16.10
CA LEU A 403 -8.01 -24.26 -16.87
C LEU A 403 -6.84 -23.73 -17.70
N MET A 404 -5.66 -23.64 -17.08
CA MET A 404 -4.46 -23.18 -17.75
C MET A 404 -4.13 -24.07 -18.95
N ASP A 405 -4.17 -25.40 -18.81
CA ASP A 405 -3.79 -26.36 -19.87
C ASP A 405 -4.67 -26.30 -21.12
N GLN A 406 -5.86 -25.71 -21.01
CA GLN A 406 -6.72 -25.38 -22.16
C GLN A 406 -6.27 -24.13 -22.94
N HIS A 407 -5.31 -23.36 -22.42
CA HIS A 407 -4.87 -22.09 -23.00
C HIS A 407 -3.38 -22.11 -23.37
N ASN A 408 -3.11 -21.76 -24.63
CA ASN A 408 -1.74 -21.71 -25.17
C ASN A 408 -0.96 -20.50 -24.65
N GLU A 409 -1.63 -19.37 -24.51
CA GLU A 409 -1.04 -18.13 -24.02
C GLU A 409 -1.90 -17.55 -22.90
N ILE A 410 -1.25 -17.18 -21.80
CA ILE A 410 -1.92 -16.67 -20.60
C ILE A 410 -1.28 -15.35 -20.23
N ASN A 411 -2.06 -14.28 -20.34
CA ASN A 411 -1.71 -12.97 -19.81
C ASN A 411 -2.29 -12.79 -18.39
N GLN A 412 -1.93 -11.69 -17.74
CA GLN A 412 -2.35 -11.35 -16.38
C GLN A 412 -3.87 -11.37 -16.18
N PHE A 413 -4.64 -10.92 -17.17
CA PHE A 413 -6.10 -10.82 -17.09
C PHE A 413 -6.79 -12.16 -17.34
N ILE A 414 -6.28 -12.98 -18.27
CA ILE A 414 -6.75 -14.35 -18.48
C ILE A 414 -6.51 -15.16 -17.20
N PHE A 415 -5.33 -15.06 -16.60
CA PHE A 415 -5.03 -15.73 -15.33
C PHE A 415 -5.96 -15.26 -14.21
N PHE A 416 -6.22 -13.95 -14.11
CA PHE A 416 -7.18 -13.40 -13.16
C PHE A 416 -8.58 -14.01 -13.30
N LYS A 417 -9.08 -14.15 -14.53
CA LYS A 417 -10.38 -14.82 -14.79
C LYS A 417 -10.35 -16.30 -14.41
N MET A 418 -9.25 -17.00 -14.71
CA MET A 418 -9.09 -18.41 -14.32
C MET A 418 -9.06 -18.60 -12.81
N VAL A 419 -8.44 -17.68 -12.06
CA VAL A 419 -8.44 -17.70 -10.59
C VAL A 419 -9.87 -17.64 -10.05
N HIS A 420 -10.73 -16.78 -10.61
CA HIS A 420 -12.15 -16.74 -10.25
C HIS A 420 -12.89 -18.05 -10.57
N VAL A 421 -12.65 -18.65 -11.74
CA VAL A 421 -13.30 -19.93 -12.08
C VAL A 421 -12.80 -21.06 -11.17
N ALA A 422 -11.49 -21.16 -10.93
CA ALA A 422 -10.90 -22.14 -10.03
C ALA A 422 -11.40 -21.96 -8.59
N TYR A 423 -11.55 -20.72 -8.13
CA TYR A 423 -12.13 -20.38 -6.83
C TYR A 423 -13.52 -20.98 -6.69
N GLU A 424 -14.43 -20.67 -7.62
CA GLU A 424 -15.82 -21.14 -7.56
C GLU A 424 -15.91 -22.68 -7.60
N ARG A 425 -15.14 -23.33 -8.48
CA ARG A 425 -15.10 -24.79 -8.56
C ARG A 425 -14.56 -25.44 -7.29
N THR A 426 -13.56 -24.83 -6.66
CA THR A 426 -13.02 -25.31 -5.38
C THR A 426 -14.05 -25.22 -4.26
N LEU A 427 -14.97 -24.26 -4.32
CA LEU A 427 -16.10 -24.14 -3.41
C LEU A 427 -17.26 -25.11 -3.71
N GLY A 428 -17.13 -25.96 -4.72
CA GLY A 428 -18.17 -26.87 -5.17
C GLY A 428 -19.25 -26.20 -6.04
N ASN A 429 -19.04 -24.95 -6.49
CA ASN A 429 -19.96 -24.31 -7.42
C ASN A 429 -19.71 -24.84 -8.83
N THR A 430 -20.62 -25.70 -9.31
CA THR A 430 -20.57 -26.30 -10.65
C THR A 430 -21.23 -25.45 -11.73
N LYS A 431 -21.90 -24.36 -11.35
CA LYS A 431 -22.49 -23.39 -12.29
C LYS A 431 -21.41 -22.41 -12.74
N ASP A 432 -21.26 -22.26 -14.05
CA ASP A 432 -20.39 -21.23 -14.61
C ASP A 432 -20.99 -19.84 -14.33
N LYS A 433 -20.35 -19.12 -13.41
CA LYS A 433 -20.65 -17.72 -13.13
C LYS A 433 -20.06 -16.87 -14.26
N ASP A 434 -20.89 -16.06 -14.91
CA ASP A 434 -20.55 -15.29 -16.11
C ASP A 434 -20.09 -13.85 -15.81
N ILE A 435 -20.27 -13.38 -14.56
CA ILE A 435 -19.89 -12.04 -14.11
C ILE A 435 -18.79 -12.15 -13.04
N ILE A 436 -17.70 -11.42 -13.24
CA ILE A 436 -16.73 -11.14 -12.16
C ILE A 436 -17.07 -9.78 -11.55
N PHE A 437 -17.31 -9.77 -10.24
CA PHE A 437 -17.42 -8.56 -9.46
C PHE A 437 -16.07 -8.27 -8.80
N TYR A 438 -15.28 -7.42 -9.44
CA TYR A 438 -13.95 -7.06 -9.00
C TYR A 438 -14.01 -5.82 -8.11
N HIS A 439 -13.91 -6.01 -6.79
CA HIS A 439 -13.81 -4.89 -5.85
C HIS A 439 -12.36 -4.45 -5.74
N ILE A 440 -12.05 -3.30 -6.33
CA ILE A 440 -10.70 -2.76 -6.47
C ILE A 440 -10.38 -1.87 -5.26
N HIS A 441 -9.48 -2.34 -4.42
CA HIS A 441 -9.10 -1.63 -3.19
C HIS A 441 -7.90 -0.70 -3.42
N ALA A 442 -8.13 0.62 -3.44
CA ALA A 442 -7.11 1.67 -3.52
C ALA A 442 -5.94 1.39 -4.51
N PRO A 443 -6.24 1.07 -5.79
CA PRO A 443 -5.21 0.76 -6.78
C PRO A 443 -4.27 1.97 -6.97
N ASP A 444 -2.99 1.72 -7.20
CA ASP A 444 -2.14 2.79 -7.71
C ASP A 444 -2.51 3.14 -9.16
N THR A 445 -1.96 4.26 -9.65
CA THR A 445 -2.30 4.76 -10.98
C THR A 445 -1.85 3.81 -12.09
N TYR A 446 -0.72 3.11 -11.94
CA TYR A 446 -0.27 2.13 -12.93
C TYR A 446 -1.22 0.93 -12.95
N ALA A 447 -1.52 0.34 -11.80
CA ALA A 447 -2.42 -0.81 -11.66
C ALA A 447 -3.81 -0.50 -12.23
N MET A 448 -4.33 0.71 -11.98
CA MET A 448 -5.59 1.17 -12.56
C MET A 448 -5.50 1.26 -14.09
N LEU A 449 -4.47 1.91 -14.65
CA LEU A 449 -4.31 2.03 -16.11
C LEU A 449 -4.08 0.68 -16.78
N ASN A 450 -3.36 -0.24 -16.14
CA ASN A 450 -3.12 -1.59 -16.65
C ASN A 450 -4.40 -2.44 -16.62
N PHE A 451 -5.19 -2.36 -15.55
CA PHE A 451 -6.53 -2.97 -15.52
C PHE A 451 -7.42 -2.43 -16.65
N LEU A 452 -7.45 -1.10 -16.85
CA LEU A 452 -8.21 -0.47 -17.93
C LEU A 452 -7.73 -0.88 -19.33
N ASN A 453 -6.43 -1.16 -19.48
CA ASN A 453 -5.85 -1.68 -20.71
C ASN A 453 -6.35 -3.09 -21.04
N TYR A 454 -6.49 -3.96 -20.02
CA TYR A 454 -7.03 -5.31 -20.20
C TYR A 454 -8.56 -5.35 -20.27
N SER A 455 -9.25 -4.44 -19.58
CA SER A 455 -10.70 -4.39 -19.44
C SER A 455 -11.26 -2.99 -19.77
N PRO A 456 -11.17 -2.55 -21.04
CA PRO A 456 -11.68 -1.24 -21.46
C PRO A 456 -13.20 -1.14 -21.33
N ASP A 457 -13.92 -2.26 -21.40
CA ASP A 457 -15.39 -2.30 -21.37
C ASP A 457 -15.94 -2.66 -19.97
N SER A 458 -15.11 -2.66 -18.92
CA SER A 458 -15.58 -2.88 -17.56
C SER A 458 -16.70 -1.91 -17.19
N ASN A 459 -17.77 -2.44 -16.61
CA ASN A 459 -18.78 -1.63 -15.93
C ASN A 459 -18.19 -1.12 -14.61
N TRP A 460 -18.48 0.13 -14.26
CA TRP A 460 -17.96 0.78 -13.05
C TRP A 460 -19.07 1.03 -12.05
N LEU A 461 -18.86 0.59 -10.82
CA LEU A 461 -19.76 0.88 -9.72
C LEU A 461 -18.98 1.62 -8.64
N MET A 462 -19.50 2.75 -8.19
CA MET A 462 -18.94 3.49 -7.06
C MET A 462 -19.95 3.51 -5.92
N MET A 463 -19.57 2.98 -4.76
CA MET A 463 -20.34 3.23 -3.55
C MET A 463 -20.12 4.67 -3.11
N VAL A 464 -21.18 5.42 -2.87
CA VAL A 464 -21.13 6.81 -2.42
C VAL A 464 -21.88 7.01 -1.11
N ARG A 465 -21.52 8.09 -0.41
CA ARG A 465 -22.11 8.53 0.85
C ARG A 465 -22.04 10.06 0.87
N ASN A 466 -22.80 10.73 1.74
CA ASN A 466 -22.57 12.14 2.04
C ASN A 466 -21.05 12.39 2.20
N PRO A 467 -20.46 13.28 1.39
CA PRO A 467 -19.01 13.36 1.21
C PRO A 467 -18.29 13.83 2.47
N VAL A 468 -18.85 14.81 3.20
CA VAL A 468 -18.19 15.35 4.41
C VAL A 468 -18.29 14.36 5.57
N GLU A 469 -19.43 13.68 5.72
CA GLU A 469 -19.55 12.60 6.71
C GLU A 469 -18.64 11.40 6.39
N SER A 470 -18.58 11.01 5.12
CA SER A 470 -17.70 9.94 4.64
C SER A 470 -16.24 10.30 4.90
N CYS A 471 -15.86 11.55 4.63
CA CYS A 471 -14.52 12.07 4.91
C CYS A 471 -14.20 12.03 6.40
N ALA A 472 -15.06 12.58 7.26
CA ALA A 472 -14.88 12.57 8.70
C ALA A 472 -14.75 11.12 9.23
N SER A 473 -15.57 10.21 8.73
CA SER A 473 -15.53 8.80 9.11
C SER A 473 -14.26 8.09 8.65
N TRP A 474 -13.68 8.50 7.52
CA TRP A 474 -12.47 7.91 6.96
C TRP A 474 -11.19 8.39 7.65
N ILE A 475 -11.15 9.67 8.04
CA ILE A 475 -10.00 10.27 8.72
C ILE A 475 -10.03 10.11 10.24
N ALA A 476 -11.12 9.62 10.83
CA ALA A 476 -11.32 9.58 12.28
C ALA A 476 -10.15 8.96 13.08
N ASN A 477 -9.61 7.83 12.62
CA ASN A 477 -8.47 7.18 13.29
C ASN A 477 -7.20 8.03 13.14
N SER A 478 -6.87 8.45 11.91
CA SER A 478 -5.71 9.31 11.64
C SER A 478 -5.75 10.63 12.40
N TYR A 479 -6.95 11.20 12.60
CA TYR A 479 -7.15 12.40 13.41
C TYR A 479 -6.95 12.15 14.90
N LYS A 480 -7.38 10.99 15.41
CA LYS A 480 -7.11 10.57 16.79
C LYS A 480 -5.61 10.40 17.03
N ASP A 481 -4.90 9.86 16.04
CA ASP A 481 -3.47 9.56 16.10
C ASP A 481 -2.59 10.77 15.70
N ASN A 482 -3.20 11.94 15.43
CA ASN A 482 -2.54 13.15 14.92
C ASN A 482 -1.71 12.93 13.64
N ASN A 483 -2.03 11.90 12.85
CA ASN A 483 -1.36 11.57 11.60
C ASN A 483 -1.86 12.49 10.47
N TYR A 484 -1.34 13.72 10.44
CA TYR A 484 -1.76 14.73 9.47
C TYR A 484 -1.51 14.31 8.02
N ASN A 485 -0.41 13.59 7.73
CA ASN A 485 -0.14 13.06 6.39
C ASN A 485 -1.29 12.18 5.88
N GLU A 486 -1.74 11.21 6.67
CA GLU A 486 -2.82 10.30 6.26
C GLU A 486 -4.16 11.05 6.09
N ILE A 487 -4.42 12.05 6.93
CA ILE A 487 -5.60 12.93 6.78
C ILE A 487 -5.56 13.67 5.44
N VAL A 488 -4.43 14.33 5.13
CA VAL A 488 -4.22 15.03 3.86
C VAL A 488 -4.43 14.08 2.68
N MET A 489 -3.85 12.87 2.74
CA MET A 489 -3.96 11.87 1.69
C MET A 489 -5.40 11.39 1.46
N LYS A 490 -6.21 11.25 2.52
CA LYS A 490 -7.63 10.87 2.41
C LYS A 490 -8.49 12.00 1.87
N ILE A 491 -8.35 13.22 2.40
CA ILE A 491 -9.13 14.39 1.93
C ILE A 491 -8.88 14.64 0.45
N GLN A 492 -7.61 14.72 0.02
CA GLN A 492 -7.29 14.97 -1.38
C GLN A 492 -7.75 13.82 -2.29
N THR A 493 -7.75 12.57 -1.81
CA THR A 493 -8.28 11.44 -2.58
C THR A 493 -9.77 11.64 -2.84
N MET A 494 -10.56 11.94 -1.81
CA MET A 494 -12.00 12.17 -1.96
C MET A 494 -12.31 13.36 -2.88
N LEU A 495 -11.56 14.46 -2.76
CA LEU A 495 -11.78 15.62 -3.62
C LEU A 495 -11.62 15.29 -5.11
N PHE A 496 -10.82 14.28 -5.47
CA PHE A 496 -10.52 13.94 -6.87
C PHE A 496 -11.17 12.66 -7.38
N GLU A 497 -11.53 11.70 -6.51
CA GLU A 497 -12.25 10.47 -6.91
C GLU A 497 -13.62 10.75 -7.55
N ILE A 498 -14.28 11.84 -7.16
CA ILE A 498 -15.58 12.28 -7.73
C ILE A 498 -15.48 12.77 -9.18
N ASP A 499 -14.27 13.06 -9.69
CA ASP A 499 -14.03 13.54 -11.06
C ASP A 499 -12.98 12.66 -11.78
N ASN A 500 -13.36 11.42 -12.06
CA ASN A 500 -12.46 10.44 -12.65
C ASN A 500 -12.77 10.18 -14.13
N ILE A 501 -11.74 10.29 -14.98
CA ILE A 501 -11.85 10.05 -16.43
C ILE A 501 -12.32 8.62 -16.75
N VAL A 502 -12.11 7.66 -15.84
CA VAL A 502 -12.57 6.27 -16.02
C VAL A 502 -14.10 6.16 -16.14
N PHE A 503 -14.86 7.12 -15.61
CA PHE A 503 -16.32 7.13 -15.72
C PHE A 503 -16.81 7.66 -17.07
N ARG A 504 -15.98 8.43 -17.78
CA ARG A 504 -16.39 9.07 -19.02
C ARG A 504 -16.54 8.03 -20.13
N ASN A 505 -17.69 8.06 -20.81
CA ASN A 505 -18.04 7.15 -21.90
C ASN A 505 -18.01 5.66 -21.52
N ARG A 506 -18.15 5.34 -20.22
CA ARG A 506 -18.25 3.96 -19.73
C ARG A 506 -19.59 3.77 -19.03
N ASN A 507 -20.07 2.54 -19.01
CA ASN A 507 -21.23 2.18 -18.21
C ASN A 507 -20.85 2.27 -16.71
N SER A 508 -21.20 3.38 -16.07
CA SER A 508 -20.80 3.71 -14.71
C SER A 508 -21.98 4.20 -13.86
N ILE A 509 -22.08 3.71 -12.63
CA ILE A 509 -23.17 4.05 -11.71
C ILE A 509 -22.68 4.26 -10.27
N GLY A 510 -23.19 5.30 -9.63
CA GLY A 510 -22.97 5.60 -8.21
C GLY A 510 -24.14 5.12 -7.37
N VAL A 511 -23.88 4.30 -6.35
CA VAL A 511 -24.91 3.75 -5.46
C VAL A 511 -24.75 4.38 -4.07
N ARG A 512 -25.79 5.07 -3.59
CA ARG A 512 -25.79 5.69 -2.27
C ARG A 512 -25.91 4.63 -1.18
N LEU A 513 -25.00 4.68 -0.21
CA LEU A 513 -25.09 3.89 1.01
C LEU A 513 -26.40 4.14 1.74
N GLU A 514 -26.87 5.39 1.76
CA GLU A 514 -28.13 5.77 2.40
C GLU A 514 -29.34 5.10 1.74
N ASP A 515 -29.34 4.95 0.42
CA ASP A 515 -30.43 4.28 -0.32
C ASP A 515 -30.40 2.76 -0.13
N ILE A 516 -29.21 2.14 -0.07
CA ILE A 516 -29.09 0.71 0.28
C ILE A 516 -29.66 0.46 1.67
N LYS A 517 -29.29 1.30 2.64
CA LYS A 517 -29.69 1.16 4.04
C LYS A 517 -31.18 1.41 4.26
N SER A 518 -31.72 2.49 3.69
CA SER A 518 -33.09 2.96 3.97
C SER A 518 -34.15 2.38 3.03
N LYS A 519 -33.79 2.07 1.76
CA LYS A 519 -34.72 1.59 0.72
C LYS A 519 -34.20 0.32 0.04
N PRO A 520 -33.77 -0.71 0.79
CA PRO A 520 -33.02 -1.84 0.25
C PRO A 520 -33.72 -2.54 -0.92
N LYS A 521 -35.03 -2.81 -0.82
CA LYS A 521 -35.79 -3.49 -1.87
C LYS A 521 -35.76 -2.74 -3.20
N LYS A 522 -35.95 -1.42 -3.17
CA LYS A 522 -35.97 -0.57 -4.36
C LYS A 522 -34.57 -0.42 -4.94
N THR A 523 -33.59 -0.16 -4.08
CA THR A 523 -32.19 0.04 -4.45
C THR A 523 -31.56 -1.22 -5.04
N ILE A 524 -31.74 -2.37 -4.39
CA ILE A 524 -31.21 -3.66 -4.86
C ILE A 524 -31.88 -4.06 -6.17
N LEU A 525 -33.19 -3.86 -6.34
CA LEU A 525 -33.86 -4.11 -7.61
C LEU A 525 -33.24 -3.29 -8.75
N LYS A 526 -33.10 -1.97 -8.57
CA LYS A 526 -32.48 -1.10 -9.59
C LYS A 526 -31.03 -1.43 -9.87
N LEU A 527 -30.31 -1.86 -8.85
CA LEU A 527 -28.94 -2.34 -9.03
C LEU A 527 -28.92 -3.64 -9.84
N CYS A 528 -29.82 -4.58 -9.57
CA CYS A 528 -29.96 -5.82 -10.33
C CYS A 528 -30.27 -5.54 -11.81
N ASP A 529 -31.19 -4.60 -12.09
CA ASP A 529 -31.52 -4.17 -13.46
C ASP A 529 -30.26 -3.65 -14.20
N TRP A 530 -29.47 -2.80 -13.54
CA TRP A 530 -28.24 -2.24 -14.11
C TRP A 530 -27.13 -3.29 -14.29
N ILE A 531 -26.99 -4.20 -13.32
CA ILE A 531 -26.05 -5.33 -13.39
C ILE A 531 -26.49 -6.35 -14.44
N GLY A 532 -27.79 -6.46 -14.74
CA GLY A 532 -28.36 -7.50 -15.59
C GLY A 532 -28.43 -8.87 -14.90
N ILE A 533 -28.87 -8.89 -13.64
CA ILE A 533 -29.11 -10.13 -12.87
C ILE A 533 -30.51 -10.13 -12.26
N GLU A 534 -30.98 -11.31 -11.84
CA GLU A 534 -32.23 -11.47 -11.11
C GLU A 534 -32.12 -10.95 -9.68
N ASN A 535 -33.18 -10.30 -9.18
CA ASN A 535 -33.28 -9.94 -7.77
C ASN A 535 -33.59 -11.19 -6.93
N LYS A 536 -32.62 -11.66 -6.12
CA LYS A 536 -32.74 -12.87 -5.29
C LYS A 536 -32.72 -12.55 -3.80
N LYS A 537 -33.32 -13.44 -2.99
CA LYS A 537 -33.33 -13.33 -1.52
C LYS A 537 -31.92 -13.28 -0.92
N CYS A 538 -30.92 -13.92 -1.53
CA CYS A 538 -29.54 -13.89 -1.05
C CYS A 538 -28.95 -12.47 -1.05
N LEU A 539 -29.43 -11.55 -1.90
CA LEU A 539 -28.96 -10.17 -1.98
C LEU A 539 -29.34 -9.30 -0.77
N TYR A 540 -30.12 -9.84 0.16
CA TYR A 540 -30.57 -9.16 1.38
C TYR A 540 -29.88 -9.70 2.64
N LYS A 541 -28.77 -10.43 2.45
CA LYS A 541 -27.99 -11.02 3.53
C LYS A 541 -26.52 -10.73 3.28
N MET A 542 -25.83 -10.25 4.31
CA MET A 542 -24.39 -10.04 4.25
C MET A 542 -23.68 -11.38 4.34
N THR A 543 -22.97 -11.75 3.28
CA THR A 543 -22.22 -13.01 3.21
C THR A 543 -20.81 -12.82 2.70
N ALA A 544 -19.94 -13.75 3.08
CA ALA A 544 -18.62 -13.95 2.47
C ALA A 544 -18.41 -15.46 2.30
N GLN A 545 -18.17 -15.92 1.07
CA GLN A 545 -18.13 -17.36 0.75
C GLN A 545 -19.39 -18.09 1.24
N ASN A 546 -20.57 -17.47 1.06
CA ASN A 546 -21.88 -17.94 1.54
C ASN A 546 -22.06 -18.05 3.08
N LYS A 547 -21.04 -17.69 3.87
CA LYS A 547 -21.12 -17.63 5.33
C LYS A 547 -21.62 -16.26 5.76
N ILE A 548 -22.31 -16.17 6.90
CA ILE A 548 -22.76 -14.86 7.43
C ILE A 548 -21.54 -13.99 7.73
N TRP A 549 -21.50 -12.79 7.16
CA TRP A 549 -20.49 -11.78 7.49
C TRP A 549 -21.10 -10.72 8.39
N TRP A 550 -20.40 -10.40 9.49
CA TRP A 550 -20.87 -9.46 10.51
C TRP A 550 -20.27 -8.07 10.38
N GLY A 551 -19.49 -7.80 9.32
CA GLY A 551 -18.72 -6.58 9.17
C GLY A 551 -17.25 -6.74 9.57
N ASP A 552 -16.45 -5.76 9.18
CA ASP A 552 -15.03 -5.69 9.54
C ASP A 552 -14.82 -5.26 11.01
N ASN A 553 -13.58 -5.29 11.49
CA ASN A 553 -13.25 -4.93 12.87
C ASN A 553 -13.57 -3.47 13.22
N SER A 554 -13.72 -2.60 12.22
CA SER A 554 -14.06 -1.19 12.40
C SER A 554 -15.56 -0.96 12.53
N SER A 555 -16.39 -1.95 12.22
CA SER A 555 -17.87 -1.90 12.31
C SER A 555 -18.48 -3.30 12.52
N PRO A 556 -18.13 -4.01 13.62
CA PRO A 556 -18.62 -5.35 13.87
C PRO A 556 -20.11 -5.35 14.23
N ASN A 557 -20.83 -6.36 13.77
CA ASN A 557 -22.27 -6.56 13.95
C ASN A 557 -23.14 -5.44 13.38
N MET A 558 -22.63 -4.69 12.39
CA MET A 558 -23.44 -3.65 11.78
C MET A 558 -24.55 -4.29 10.92
N PRO A 559 -25.84 -3.97 11.15
CA PRO A 559 -26.90 -4.50 10.31
C PRO A 559 -26.75 -4.00 8.87
N ALA A 560 -27.11 -4.87 7.92
CA ALA A 560 -27.08 -4.57 6.49
C ALA A 560 -27.92 -3.35 6.13
N PHE A 561 -29.09 -3.25 6.77
CA PHE A 561 -30.13 -2.26 6.48
C PHE A 561 -30.57 -1.55 7.76
N GLY A 562 -31.34 -0.47 7.59
CA GLY A 562 -31.82 0.36 8.70
C GLY A 562 -30.94 1.58 8.96
N ASN A 563 -30.99 2.09 10.18
CA ASN A 563 -30.40 3.39 10.50
C ASN A 563 -28.88 3.42 10.33
N MET A 564 -28.40 4.56 9.83
CA MET A 564 -26.97 4.85 9.77
C MET A 564 -26.45 5.18 11.17
N PRO A 565 -25.20 4.80 11.51
CA PRO A 565 -24.57 5.27 12.74
C PRO A 565 -24.53 6.79 12.78
N LYS A 566 -24.67 7.38 13.98
CA LYS A 566 -24.54 8.84 14.15
C LYS A 566 -23.21 9.32 13.59
N SER A 567 -23.26 10.43 12.85
CA SER A 567 -22.09 11.04 12.23
C SER A 567 -21.09 11.50 13.30
N LYS A 568 -19.79 11.27 13.05
CA LYS A 568 -18.68 11.77 13.89
C LYS A 568 -18.17 13.13 13.41
N ILE A 569 -18.90 13.79 12.51
CA ILE A 569 -18.48 14.99 11.81
C ILE A 569 -18.11 16.13 12.78
N ASP A 570 -18.94 16.38 13.80
CA ASP A 570 -18.74 17.48 14.76
C ASP A 570 -17.50 17.28 15.66
N ASN A 571 -17.00 16.04 15.78
CA ASN A 571 -15.80 15.74 16.56
C ASN A 571 -14.51 16.17 15.85
N ILE A 572 -14.58 16.36 14.52
CA ILE A 572 -13.41 16.60 13.68
C ILE A 572 -13.50 17.97 13.02
N PHE A 573 -14.55 18.20 12.25
CA PHE A 573 -14.70 19.40 11.44
C PHE A 573 -15.56 20.46 12.14
N SER A 574 -15.05 21.68 12.22
CA SER A 574 -15.84 22.83 12.67
C SER A 574 -16.95 23.20 11.67
N LEU A 575 -17.80 24.18 12.01
CA LEU A 575 -18.74 24.74 11.03
C LEU A 575 -18.01 25.40 9.85
N ASN A 576 -16.85 26.01 10.08
CA ASN A 576 -16.05 26.62 9.03
C ASN A 576 -15.41 25.56 8.11
N ASP A 577 -14.82 24.51 8.70
CA ASP A 577 -14.26 23.39 7.94
C ASP A 577 -15.32 22.75 7.05
N ARG A 578 -16.53 22.54 7.60
CA ARG A 578 -17.68 22.02 6.86
C ARG A 578 -18.11 22.94 5.74
N PHE A 579 -18.24 24.24 5.99
CA PHE A 579 -18.62 25.21 4.96
C PHE A 579 -17.69 25.15 3.74
N ILE A 580 -16.37 25.06 3.98
CA ILE A 580 -15.39 24.93 2.90
C ILE A 580 -15.56 23.60 2.17
N LEU A 581 -15.61 22.48 2.88
CA LEU A 581 -15.72 21.14 2.28
C LEU A 581 -17.05 20.95 1.55
N ASP A 582 -18.18 21.36 2.12
CA ASP A 582 -19.50 21.27 1.51
C ASP A 582 -19.57 22.10 0.21
N THR A 583 -18.93 23.28 0.18
CA THR A 583 -18.80 24.08 -1.04
C THR A 583 -17.97 23.33 -2.08
N LEU A 584 -16.83 22.75 -1.67
CA LEU A 584 -15.97 21.94 -2.54
C LEU A 584 -16.57 20.57 -2.92
N PHE A 585 -17.68 20.15 -2.33
CA PHE A 585 -18.42 18.94 -2.72
C PHE A 585 -19.78 19.25 -3.34
N TYR A 586 -20.14 20.53 -3.46
CA TYR A 586 -21.50 20.97 -3.76
C TYR A 586 -22.12 20.33 -5.02
N PRO A 587 -21.44 20.31 -6.20
CA PRO A 587 -22.04 19.69 -7.38
C PRO A 587 -22.31 18.19 -7.23
N PHE A 588 -21.47 17.50 -6.45
CA PHE A 588 -21.69 16.09 -6.11
C PHE A 588 -22.89 15.95 -5.16
N ASN A 589 -22.99 16.82 -4.16
CA ASN A 589 -24.13 16.85 -3.24
C ASN A 589 -25.46 17.05 -3.97
N VAL A 590 -25.51 17.97 -4.93
CA VAL A 590 -26.71 18.18 -5.77
C VAL A 590 -27.00 16.94 -6.62
N ARG A 591 -25.99 16.42 -7.34
CA ARG A 591 -26.16 15.28 -8.25
C ARG A 591 -26.70 14.04 -7.55
N PHE A 592 -26.24 13.79 -6.32
CA PHE A 592 -26.69 12.67 -5.50
C PHE A 592 -27.86 13.00 -4.57
N ARG A 593 -28.46 14.19 -4.67
CA ARG A 593 -29.62 14.60 -3.86
C ARG A 593 -29.34 14.55 -2.35
N TYR A 594 -28.17 15.01 -1.95
CA TYR A 594 -27.85 15.33 -0.55
C TYR A 594 -28.29 16.75 -0.18
N VAL A 595 -28.33 17.65 -1.17
CA VAL A 595 -28.81 19.03 -1.03
C VAL A 595 -29.62 19.43 -2.27
N GLU A 596 -30.50 20.42 -2.12
CA GLU A 596 -31.21 21.01 -3.24
C GLU A 596 -30.31 21.94 -4.07
N GLU A 597 -30.62 22.08 -5.36
CA GLU A 597 -29.85 22.94 -6.25
C GLU A 597 -30.14 24.42 -6.00
N ASN A 598 -29.07 25.21 -5.87
CA ASN A 598 -29.04 26.64 -5.68
C ASN A 598 -27.70 27.15 -6.24
N LYS A 599 -27.62 27.21 -7.57
CA LYS A 599 -26.41 27.60 -8.30
C LYS A 599 -25.92 29.00 -7.92
N LYS A 600 -26.83 29.95 -7.68
CA LYS A 600 -26.47 31.33 -7.29
C LYS A 600 -25.73 31.35 -5.95
N LYS A 601 -26.25 30.64 -4.95
CA LYS A 601 -25.58 30.50 -3.65
C LYS A 601 -24.24 29.81 -3.81
N PHE A 602 -24.17 28.70 -4.56
CA PHE A 602 -22.92 27.98 -4.78
C PHE A 602 -21.81 28.86 -5.38
N LEU A 603 -22.10 29.66 -6.40
CA LEU A 603 -21.10 30.55 -7.00
C LEU A 603 -20.62 31.62 -6.02
N LYS A 604 -21.51 32.14 -5.15
CA LYS A 604 -21.15 33.07 -4.08
C LYS A 604 -20.27 32.39 -3.04
N ASP A 605 -20.67 31.22 -2.56
CA ASP A 605 -19.92 30.44 -1.57
C ASP A 605 -18.53 30.07 -2.12
N LEU A 606 -18.44 29.72 -3.40
CA LEU A 606 -17.18 29.43 -4.09
C LEU A 606 -16.22 30.62 -4.04
N GLN A 607 -16.71 31.84 -4.24
CA GLN A 607 -15.90 33.06 -4.09
C GLN A 607 -15.47 33.28 -2.63
N ILE A 608 -16.38 33.07 -1.67
CA ILE A 608 -16.11 33.23 -0.23
C ILE A 608 -15.00 32.27 0.23
N ILE A 609 -15.03 31.01 -0.18
CA ILE A 609 -14.05 30.02 0.30
C ILE A 609 -12.66 30.18 -0.32
N ARG A 610 -12.50 30.94 -1.41
CA ARG A 610 -11.21 31.05 -2.13
C ARG A 610 -10.06 31.51 -1.23
N PRO A 611 -10.17 32.59 -0.42
CA PRO A 611 -9.12 32.93 0.55
C PRO A 611 -9.06 31.95 1.73
N GLU A 612 -10.18 31.31 2.10
CA GLU A 612 -10.23 30.41 3.26
C GLU A 612 -9.51 29.08 3.02
N ILE A 613 -9.53 28.56 1.78
CA ILE A 613 -8.78 27.33 1.45
C ILE A 613 -7.26 27.50 1.57
N GLU A 614 -6.73 28.72 1.63
CA GLU A 614 -5.29 28.97 1.83
C GLU A 614 -4.89 28.97 3.32
N LYS A 615 -5.84 29.21 4.22
CA LYS A 615 -5.63 29.30 5.67
C LYS A 615 -5.57 27.93 6.32
N MET A 616 -5.12 27.86 7.57
CA MET A 616 -5.26 26.65 8.38
C MET A 616 -6.73 26.39 8.72
N PHE A 617 -7.15 25.15 8.52
CA PHE A 617 -8.46 24.66 8.91
C PHE A 617 -8.48 24.46 10.43
N ASP A 618 -9.65 24.45 11.05
CA ASP A 618 -9.75 24.39 12.51
C ASP A 618 -9.29 23.03 13.05
N PHE A 619 -9.56 21.94 12.32
CA PHE A 619 -9.01 20.62 12.67
C PHE A 619 -7.46 20.60 12.60
N GLU A 620 -6.84 21.37 11.71
CA GLU A 620 -5.38 21.45 11.59
C GLU A 620 -4.76 22.25 12.73
N LYS A 621 -5.40 23.35 13.14
CA LYS A 621 -5.00 24.11 14.34
C LYS A 621 -5.02 23.21 15.57
N LYS A 622 -6.08 22.41 15.73
CA LYS A 622 -6.18 21.41 16.81
C LYS A 622 -5.06 20.37 16.76
N ILE A 623 -4.68 19.89 15.58
CA ILE A 623 -3.55 18.96 15.42
C ILE A 623 -2.25 19.66 15.83
N ALA A 624 -1.96 20.84 15.27
CA ALA A 624 -0.74 21.60 15.54
C ALA A 624 -0.52 21.84 17.03
N LEU A 625 -1.59 22.23 17.74
CA LEU A 625 -1.59 22.38 19.20
C LEU A 625 -1.26 21.06 19.93
N LYS A 626 -1.89 19.94 19.55
CA LYS A 626 -1.65 18.63 20.18
C LYS A 626 -0.23 18.11 19.99
N VAL A 627 0.38 18.38 18.83
CA VAL A 627 1.75 17.94 18.53
C VAL A 627 2.81 18.99 18.89
N ASN A 628 2.40 20.09 19.53
CA ASN A 628 3.27 21.19 19.96
C ASN A 628 4.14 21.78 18.83
N ILE A 629 3.55 21.97 17.65
CA ILE A 629 4.19 22.62 16.50
C ILE A 629 3.57 24.02 16.33
N SER A 630 4.40 25.05 16.18
CA SER A 630 3.92 26.41 15.93
C SER A 630 3.17 26.49 14.60
N GLU A 631 2.18 27.39 14.50
CA GLU A 631 1.46 27.61 13.23
C GLU A 631 2.43 27.96 12.09
N THR A 632 3.44 28.79 12.38
CA THR A 632 4.47 29.19 11.42
C THR A 632 5.30 28.03 10.89
N GLN A 633 5.54 27.00 11.71
CA GLN A 633 6.21 25.78 11.28
C GLN A 633 5.24 24.84 10.54
N PHE A 634 3.99 24.74 11.00
CA PHE A 634 2.98 23.88 10.42
C PHE A 634 2.66 24.26 8.97
N VAL A 635 2.46 25.55 8.69
CA VAL A 635 2.15 26.06 7.34
C VAL A 635 3.31 25.91 6.35
N LYS A 636 4.53 25.70 6.84
CA LYS A 636 5.71 25.41 6.00
C LYS A 636 5.87 23.92 5.70
N SER A 637 5.12 23.04 6.37
CA SER A 637 5.24 21.58 6.15
C SER A 637 4.77 21.19 4.75
N GLY A 638 5.40 20.16 4.17
CA GLY A 638 5.04 19.69 2.83
C GLY A 638 3.60 19.22 2.71
N HIS A 639 3.07 18.56 3.75
CA HIS A 639 1.70 18.06 3.75
C HIS A 639 0.66 19.18 3.77
N PHE A 640 0.93 20.26 4.51
CA PHE A 640 0.08 21.46 4.48
C PHE A 640 0.08 22.06 3.07
N LEU A 641 1.27 22.34 2.53
CA LEU A 641 1.43 22.91 1.20
C LEU A 641 0.77 22.02 0.12
N TYR A 642 0.86 20.70 0.27
CA TYR A 642 0.21 19.75 -0.63
C TYR A 642 -1.31 19.84 -0.56
N LEU A 643 -1.91 19.83 0.64
CA LEU A 643 -3.36 19.94 0.76
C LEU A 643 -3.87 21.25 0.16
N ARG A 644 -3.17 22.36 0.40
CA ARG A 644 -3.50 23.69 -0.17
C ARG A 644 -3.47 23.68 -1.69
N SER A 645 -2.39 23.16 -2.28
CA SER A 645 -2.28 22.98 -3.73
C SER A 645 -3.47 22.21 -4.32
N ARG A 646 -3.87 21.11 -3.67
CA ARG A 646 -4.98 20.27 -4.13
C ARG A 646 -6.36 20.91 -3.95
N MET A 647 -6.57 21.67 -2.87
CA MET A 647 -7.80 22.43 -2.67
C MET A 647 -7.94 23.53 -3.72
N ILE A 648 -6.85 24.24 -4.03
CA ILE A 648 -6.82 25.27 -5.09
C ILE A 648 -7.13 24.66 -6.45
N ASP A 649 -6.53 23.51 -6.82
CA ASP A 649 -6.88 22.81 -8.06
C ASP A 649 -8.37 22.46 -8.15
N ARG A 650 -8.93 21.97 -7.04
CA ARG A 650 -10.36 21.60 -6.97
C ARG A 650 -11.24 22.83 -7.10
N TRP A 651 -10.87 23.92 -6.43
CA TRP A 651 -11.53 25.21 -6.58
C TRP A 651 -11.46 25.70 -8.03
N ASN A 652 -10.29 25.64 -8.68
CA ASN A 652 -10.12 26.05 -10.08
C ASN A 652 -11.03 25.24 -11.02
N THR A 653 -11.14 23.93 -10.79
CA THR A 653 -12.06 23.06 -11.56
C THR A 653 -13.51 23.54 -11.40
N LEU A 654 -13.94 23.84 -10.17
CA LEU A 654 -15.29 24.32 -9.89
C LEU A 654 -15.53 25.74 -10.41
N ASN A 655 -14.51 26.59 -10.39
CA ASN A 655 -14.61 27.95 -10.89
C ASN A 655 -14.70 27.97 -12.43
N GLU A 656 -13.99 27.07 -13.12
CA GLU A 656 -14.03 26.95 -14.58
C GLU A 656 -15.30 26.24 -15.08
N PHE A 657 -15.66 25.11 -14.48
CA PHE A 657 -16.72 24.23 -15.01
C PHE A 657 -18.05 24.33 -14.25
N HIS A 658 -18.05 24.92 -13.06
CA HIS A 658 -19.20 24.95 -12.13
C HIS A 658 -19.74 23.55 -11.77
N THR A 659 -18.98 22.50 -12.05
CA THR A 659 -19.30 21.09 -11.79
C THR A 659 -18.04 20.23 -11.94
N TYR A 660 -18.19 18.90 -11.84
CA TYR A 660 -17.14 17.94 -12.17
C TYR A 660 -17.34 17.35 -13.57
N PRO A 661 -16.40 17.56 -14.51
CA PRO A 661 -16.60 17.15 -15.90
C PRO A 661 -16.76 15.64 -16.11
N ASN A 662 -16.22 14.80 -15.21
CA ASN A 662 -16.26 13.34 -15.32
C ASN A 662 -16.91 12.72 -14.09
N MET A 663 -17.94 13.37 -13.55
CA MET A 663 -18.70 12.84 -12.43
C MET A 663 -19.52 11.61 -12.84
N ILE A 664 -19.54 10.60 -11.98
CA ILE A 664 -20.36 9.40 -12.17
C ILE A 664 -21.87 9.71 -12.09
N THR A 665 -22.70 8.90 -12.74
CA THR A 665 -24.16 9.04 -12.73
C THR A 665 -24.77 8.32 -11.52
N PRO A 666 -25.75 8.90 -10.81
CA PRO A 666 -26.41 8.23 -9.69
C PRO A 666 -27.35 7.10 -10.15
N LEU A 667 -27.41 6.02 -9.38
CA LEU A 667 -28.46 5.01 -9.49
C LEU A 667 -29.81 5.68 -9.17
N LYS A 668 -30.76 5.59 -10.10
CA LYS A 668 -32.10 6.17 -9.92
C LYS A 668 -32.94 5.22 -9.06
N VAL A 669 -32.97 5.47 -7.74
CA VAL A 669 -33.72 4.69 -6.76
C VAL A 669 -35.17 5.08 -6.70
#